data_AF-A0A962XEC2-F1
#
_entry.id   AF-A0A962XEC2-F1
#
_cell.length_a   1.000
_cell.length_b   1.000
_cell.length_c   1.000
_cell.angle_alpha   90.00
_cell.angle_beta   90.00
_cell.angle_gamma   90.00
#
_symmetry.space_group_name_H-M   'P 1'
#
loop_
_entity.id
_entity.type
_entity.pdbx_description
1 polymer ?
#
loop_
_entity_poly.entity_id
_entity_poly.type
_entity_poly.pdbx_seq_one_letter_code
_entity_poly.pdbx_strand_id
1 'polypeptide(L)'
;ALPPGNRSAALFANTTFVAYDPTSSSAEASNMEASLLSGGTRVTRFTGTDGVSVAAALAGHQALVIPDLSASPSGGLSSALGSPSRTTINDFVNDGGLLLTVLDSGGHAIDLLNQTFGFSITPATATSTSYNRDAAAAAGTGLTAAPATLPANNATRSVTVASLPALARPLYVNGDRTTTVAWMVPVGRGWVVQLGWDWFNATPVGTLDAGWNTVMRQLVVSRTMERDVALLVDNTFVEYVPGSAGAEASNMEQSLLNLGWNVDGFTGTAAATLATVLDSAAALVLPDLERAPATSFLDSLDSAARDVLSDYVNDGGVLVTCADGGQRAEQLLNTLFGFSLVRGIAASDYDLDAPAAVGTPFAGLSTSLASPNATRPVTVASLPPLARAVYRSNVDPMTDTAAVWFAPVGNGWVVHFGWDFFSAAPTGELDGGGIAALGAAVSLGRAEPPVTLLTSTLYVDYNPGATSAEASNLEALLQNHGHPVRRIDFIQASDFTAVLPGSAALVIPDLEKAALPSLVDSLDTQTRALLSDYVHGGGRLIVFGDAGDRAINLVNALFGYSLARGSVNPATYPLNGEVANGTPFASLPPSIPLLNASRTLLASSLPPQARAIYRSVADPVSDTAGVSAIPVGNGWVVFIAWDAFNAAPIGAIVDQTDAIVAGLSLTAL
;
A
#
# COMPACT_ATOMS: atom_id res chain seq x y z
N ALA A 1 -9.30 5.73 0.35
CA ALA A 1 -10.28 5.11 1.30
C ALA A 1 -11.42 4.49 0.49
N LEU A 2 -11.78 3.23 0.74
CA LEU A 2 -12.88 2.58 0.01
C LEU A 2 -14.24 3.29 0.24
N PRO A 3 -15.18 3.17 -0.72
CA PRO A 3 -16.55 3.65 -0.56
C PRO A 3 -17.20 3.08 0.73
N PRO A 4 -18.05 3.85 1.42
CA PRO A 4 -18.65 3.49 2.71
C PRO A 4 -19.60 2.26 2.72
N GLY A 5 -19.60 1.41 1.70
CA GLY A 5 -20.55 0.28 1.54
C GLY A 5 -20.10 -1.09 2.06
N ASN A 6 -18.80 -1.34 2.31
CA ASN A 6 -18.29 -2.70 2.54
C ASN A 6 -17.78 -3.03 3.97
N ARG A 7 -17.92 -2.14 4.95
CA ARG A 7 -17.43 -2.35 6.33
C ARG A 7 -18.50 -3.02 7.18
N SER A 8 -18.29 -4.25 7.66
CA SER A 8 -19.30 -4.93 8.48
C SER A 8 -18.72 -5.80 9.60
N ALA A 9 -19.37 -5.74 10.77
CA ALA A 9 -19.00 -6.49 11.97
C ALA A 9 -20.21 -7.18 12.61
N ALA A 10 -20.03 -8.44 13.01
CA ALA A 10 -20.92 -9.14 13.92
C ALA A 10 -20.52 -8.82 15.36
N LEU A 11 -21.43 -8.23 16.14
CA LEU A 11 -21.19 -7.86 17.53
C LEU A 11 -21.93 -8.81 18.47
N PHE A 12 -21.20 -9.43 19.39
CA PHE A 12 -21.80 -10.26 20.42
C PHE A 12 -22.48 -9.39 21.50
N ALA A 13 -23.79 -9.54 21.66
CA ALA A 13 -24.64 -8.69 22.51
C ALA A 13 -25.47 -9.50 23.52
N ASN A 14 -25.04 -10.71 23.89
CA ASN A 14 -25.74 -11.52 24.87
C ASN A 14 -25.54 -10.96 26.29
N THR A 15 -26.60 -10.42 26.88
CA THR A 15 -26.59 -9.78 28.21
C THR A 15 -26.26 -10.70 29.39
N THR A 16 -26.14 -12.01 29.14
CA THR A 16 -25.59 -12.97 30.12
C THR A 16 -24.08 -12.82 30.27
N PHE A 17 -23.40 -12.32 29.23
CA PHE A 17 -21.93 -12.29 29.17
C PHE A 17 -21.38 -10.87 29.04
N VAL A 18 -22.12 -9.97 28.40
CA VAL A 18 -21.71 -8.57 28.18
C VAL A 18 -22.75 -7.60 28.72
N ALA A 19 -22.34 -6.39 29.12
CA ALA A 19 -23.27 -5.33 29.48
C ALA A 19 -23.73 -4.57 28.22
N TYR A 20 -25.01 -4.72 27.86
CA TYR A 20 -25.60 -4.06 26.70
C TYR A 20 -26.85 -3.25 27.11
N ASP A 21 -26.73 -1.93 27.04
CA ASP A 21 -27.81 -0.96 27.24
C ASP A 21 -27.44 0.32 26.48
N PRO A 22 -28.03 0.57 25.29
CA PRO A 22 -27.68 1.71 24.44
C PRO A 22 -28.01 3.07 25.05
N THR A 23 -28.70 3.12 26.20
CA THR A 23 -29.00 4.35 26.92
C THR A 23 -28.02 4.63 28.07
N SER A 24 -27.12 3.69 28.36
CA SER A 24 -26.19 3.76 29.49
C SER A 24 -24.76 3.90 28.99
N SER A 25 -24.07 4.95 29.45
CA SER A 25 -22.62 5.07 29.23
C SER A 25 -21.82 4.04 30.04
N SER A 26 -22.44 3.31 30.97
CA SER A 26 -21.83 2.22 31.72
C SER A 26 -22.04 0.84 31.08
N ALA A 27 -22.60 0.77 29.86
CA ALA A 27 -22.77 -0.50 29.15
C ALA A 27 -21.78 -0.60 27.98
N GLU A 28 -20.71 -1.33 28.22
CA GLU A 28 -19.51 -1.46 27.39
C GLU A 28 -19.82 -1.94 25.97
N ALA A 29 -20.67 -2.96 25.82
CA ALA A 29 -20.98 -3.53 24.50
C ALA A 29 -21.74 -2.55 23.60
N SER A 30 -22.71 -1.82 24.15
CA SER A 30 -23.45 -0.79 23.43
C SER A 30 -22.60 0.46 23.15
N ASN A 31 -21.64 0.78 24.03
CA ASN A 31 -20.66 1.83 23.76
C ASN A 31 -19.76 1.46 22.57
N MET A 32 -19.19 0.25 22.56
CA MET A 32 -18.40 -0.24 21.42
C MET A 32 -19.19 -0.22 20.11
N GLU A 33 -20.46 -0.64 20.14
CA GLU A 33 -21.34 -0.55 18.99
C GLU A 33 -21.46 0.88 18.47
N ALA A 34 -21.75 1.83 19.35
CA ALA A 34 -21.91 3.23 18.99
C ALA A 34 -20.60 3.81 18.42
N SER A 35 -19.45 3.43 18.98
CA SER A 35 -18.14 3.83 18.45
C SER A 35 -17.90 3.27 17.03
N LEU A 36 -18.25 2.01 16.77
CA LEU A 36 -18.13 1.40 15.44
C LEU A 36 -19.07 2.04 14.42
N LEU A 37 -20.32 2.28 14.78
CA LEU A 37 -21.31 2.96 13.94
C LEU A 37 -20.86 4.38 13.60
N SER A 38 -20.30 5.12 14.56
CA SER A 38 -19.75 6.46 14.33
C SER A 38 -18.56 6.47 13.35
N GLY A 39 -17.87 5.32 13.22
CA GLY A 39 -16.81 5.09 12.24
C GLY A 39 -17.28 4.64 10.85
N GLY A 40 -18.61 4.52 10.65
CA GLY A 40 -19.19 4.01 9.41
C GLY A 40 -19.13 2.49 9.24
N THR A 41 -18.91 1.73 10.31
CA THR A 41 -18.99 0.26 10.28
C THR A 41 -20.44 -0.19 10.44
N ARG A 42 -20.94 -1.05 9.55
CA ARG A 42 -22.25 -1.72 9.72
C ARG A 42 -22.14 -2.77 10.80
N VAL A 43 -22.91 -2.65 11.87
CA VAL A 43 -22.91 -3.61 12.98
C VAL A 43 -24.18 -4.47 12.94
N THR A 44 -24.03 -5.78 13.00
CA THR A 44 -25.13 -6.74 13.20
C THR A 44 -24.95 -7.41 14.56
N ARG A 45 -25.95 -7.33 15.43
CA ARG A 45 -25.90 -7.97 16.75
C ARG A 45 -26.28 -9.44 16.67
N PHE A 46 -25.69 -10.25 17.52
CA PHE A 46 -26.14 -11.62 17.77
C PHE A 46 -25.94 -12.01 19.23
N THR A 47 -26.68 -13.02 19.69
CA THR A 47 -26.68 -13.44 21.11
C THR A 47 -26.45 -14.94 21.31
N GLY A 48 -26.58 -15.76 20.25
CA GLY A 48 -26.43 -17.21 20.36
C GLY A 48 -24.98 -17.65 20.60
N THR A 49 -24.82 -18.75 21.33
CA THR A 49 -23.50 -19.36 21.65
C THR A 49 -23.30 -20.74 21.01
N ASP A 50 -24.33 -21.28 20.34
CA ASP A 50 -24.22 -22.52 19.57
C ASP A 50 -23.62 -22.27 18.16
N GLY A 51 -23.05 -23.30 17.55
CA GLY A 51 -22.33 -23.16 16.28
C GLY A 51 -23.20 -22.69 15.11
N VAL A 52 -24.49 -23.02 15.10
CA VAL A 52 -25.42 -22.57 14.04
C VAL A 52 -25.67 -21.08 14.15
N SER A 53 -25.95 -20.60 15.36
CA SER A 53 -26.16 -19.17 15.62
C SER A 53 -24.90 -18.35 15.33
N VAL A 54 -23.72 -18.86 15.72
CA VAL A 54 -22.44 -18.20 15.45
C VAL A 54 -22.16 -18.15 13.95
N ALA A 55 -22.31 -19.26 13.22
CA ALA A 55 -22.10 -19.29 11.76
C ALA A 55 -23.03 -18.31 11.03
N ALA A 56 -24.31 -18.27 11.42
CA ALA A 56 -25.29 -17.34 10.85
C ALA A 56 -24.93 -15.87 11.12
N ALA A 57 -24.38 -15.56 12.30
CA ALA A 57 -23.92 -14.22 12.63
C ALA A 57 -22.70 -13.79 11.82
N LEU A 58 -21.77 -14.71 11.55
CA LEU A 58 -20.53 -14.43 10.83
C LEU A 58 -20.70 -14.38 9.31
N ALA A 59 -21.75 -15.01 8.77
CA ALA A 59 -22.04 -14.99 7.35
C ALA A 59 -22.11 -13.55 6.79
N GLY A 60 -21.24 -13.25 5.83
CA GLY A 60 -21.18 -11.94 5.16
C GLY A 60 -20.56 -10.81 5.98
N HIS A 61 -19.96 -11.10 7.14
CA HIS A 61 -19.25 -10.11 7.96
C HIS A 61 -17.73 -10.27 7.87
N GLN A 62 -17.00 -9.18 8.08
CA GLN A 62 -15.53 -9.17 8.06
C GLN A 62 -14.93 -9.31 9.45
N ALA A 63 -15.66 -8.90 10.48
CA ALA A 63 -15.19 -8.92 11.85
C ALA A 63 -16.22 -9.57 12.78
N LEU A 64 -15.72 -10.34 13.74
CA LEU A 64 -16.40 -10.73 14.96
C LEU A 64 -15.86 -9.85 16.10
N VAL A 65 -16.75 -9.09 16.74
CA VAL A 65 -16.41 -8.25 17.89
C VAL A 65 -17.05 -8.84 19.14
N ILE A 66 -16.20 -9.16 20.11
CA ILE A 66 -16.59 -9.66 21.43
C ILE A 66 -16.19 -8.59 22.46
N PRO A 67 -17.18 -7.84 23.00
CA PRO A 67 -16.96 -6.83 24.03
C PRO A 67 -16.44 -7.39 25.35
N ASP A 68 -16.25 -6.50 26.33
CA ASP A 68 -15.92 -6.87 27.69
C ASP A 68 -16.89 -7.93 28.23
N LEU A 69 -16.32 -9.04 28.72
CA LEU A 69 -17.03 -10.23 29.21
C LEU A 69 -17.27 -10.17 30.74
N SER A 70 -17.14 -8.99 31.35
CA SER A 70 -17.24 -8.79 32.80
C SER A 70 -18.62 -9.11 33.41
N ALA A 71 -19.70 -9.16 32.60
CA ALA A 71 -21.04 -9.56 33.06
C ALA A 71 -21.22 -11.09 33.16
N SER A 72 -20.21 -11.88 32.78
CA SER A 72 -20.32 -13.33 32.66
C SER A 72 -20.56 -14.07 33.99
N PRO A 73 -21.39 -15.14 34.00
CA PRO A 73 -21.46 -16.07 35.11
C PRO A 73 -20.14 -16.83 35.29
N SER A 74 -19.99 -17.53 36.42
CA SER A 74 -18.82 -18.37 36.70
C SER A 74 -18.52 -19.33 35.53
N GLY A 75 -17.41 -19.11 34.83
CA GLY A 75 -16.97 -19.89 33.67
C GLY A 75 -16.88 -19.12 32.34
N GLY A 76 -17.45 -17.92 32.22
CA GLY A 76 -17.27 -17.06 31.05
C GLY A 76 -17.92 -17.56 29.75
N LEU A 77 -17.84 -16.75 28.69
CA LEU A 77 -18.29 -17.12 27.34
C LEU A 77 -17.56 -18.37 26.81
N SER A 78 -16.28 -18.56 27.16
CA SER A 78 -15.47 -19.72 26.74
C SER A 78 -16.12 -21.06 27.13
N SER A 79 -16.69 -21.16 28.34
CA SER A 79 -17.40 -22.35 28.81
C SER A 79 -18.76 -22.56 28.12
N ALA A 80 -19.41 -21.48 27.68
CA ALA A 80 -20.71 -21.51 27.01
C ALA A 80 -20.60 -21.86 25.52
N LEU A 81 -19.43 -21.62 24.92
CA LEU A 81 -19.14 -22.07 23.56
C LEU A 81 -18.79 -23.57 23.58
N GLY A 82 -19.57 -24.37 22.86
CA GLY A 82 -19.21 -25.77 22.59
C GLY A 82 -18.06 -25.86 21.58
N SER A 83 -17.50 -27.07 21.39
CA SER A 83 -16.51 -27.31 20.32
C SER A 83 -16.99 -26.83 18.94
N PRO A 84 -18.24 -27.06 18.51
CA PRO A 84 -18.71 -26.56 17.21
C PRO A 84 -18.57 -25.05 17.07
N SER A 85 -18.95 -24.27 18.08
CA SER A 85 -18.88 -22.80 18.04
C SER A 85 -17.43 -22.30 18.01
N ARG A 86 -16.54 -22.93 18.79
CA ARG A 86 -15.10 -22.60 18.75
C ARG A 86 -14.48 -22.91 17.39
N THR A 87 -14.82 -24.06 16.80
CA THR A 87 -14.41 -24.41 15.43
C THR A 87 -14.92 -23.37 14.44
N THR A 88 -16.20 -22.96 14.50
CA THR A 88 -16.72 -21.92 13.61
C THR A 88 -16.00 -20.58 13.75
N ILE A 89 -15.64 -20.15 14.96
CA ILE A 89 -14.85 -18.93 15.17
C ILE A 89 -13.43 -19.10 14.63
N ASN A 90 -12.80 -20.26 14.88
CA ASN A 90 -11.47 -20.57 14.38
C ASN A 90 -11.43 -20.59 12.85
N ASP A 91 -12.38 -21.28 12.20
CA ASP A 91 -12.54 -21.34 10.75
C ASP A 91 -12.77 -19.95 10.16
N PHE A 92 -13.67 -19.15 10.76
CA PHE A 92 -13.91 -17.77 10.33
C PHE A 92 -12.63 -16.93 10.30
N VAL A 93 -11.80 -17.03 11.35
CA VAL A 93 -10.52 -16.32 11.38
C VAL A 93 -9.55 -16.92 10.35
N ASN A 94 -9.41 -18.25 10.28
CA ASN A 94 -8.55 -18.90 9.29
C ASN A 94 -8.92 -18.54 7.84
N ASP A 95 -10.20 -18.26 7.57
CA ASP A 95 -10.74 -17.91 6.26
C ASP A 95 -10.59 -16.41 5.90
N GLY A 96 -10.01 -15.60 6.79
CA GLY A 96 -9.76 -14.17 6.54
C GLY A 96 -10.54 -13.22 7.45
N GLY A 97 -11.33 -13.75 8.39
CA GLY A 97 -12.07 -12.96 9.36
C GLY A 97 -11.18 -12.32 10.42
N LEU A 98 -11.62 -11.18 10.95
CA LEU A 98 -11.03 -10.55 12.12
C LEU A 98 -11.81 -10.95 13.38
N LEU A 99 -11.15 -11.53 14.38
CA LEU A 99 -11.69 -11.61 15.74
C LEU A 99 -11.10 -10.50 16.59
N LEU A 100 -11.94 -9.59 17.09
CA LEU A 100 -11.58 -8.57 18.07
C LEU A 100 -12.19 -8.92 19.43
N THR A 101 -11.35 -9.03 20.45
CA THR A 101 -11.77 -9.23 21.85
C THR A 101 -11.32 -8.08 22.73
N VAL A 102 -11.99 -7.88 23.86
CA VAL A 102 -11.63 -6.90 24.88
C VAL A 102 -11.23 -7.61 26.17
N LEU A 103 -10.14 -7.18 26.80
CA LEU A 103 -9.71 -7.72 28.08
C LEU A 103 -10.69 -7.36 29.20
N ASP A 104 -11.02 -8.35 30.02
CA ASP A 104 -11.89 -8.22 31.17
C ASP A 104 -11.14 -8.53 32.49
N SER A 105 -11.69 -8.10 33.63
CA SER A 105 -11.07 -8.35 34.94
C SER A 105 -11.10 -9.82 35.37
N GLY A 106 -11.96 -10.64 34.79
CA GLY A 106 -12.07 -12.07 35.10
C GLY A 106 -11.16 -12.95 34.25
N GLY A 107 -10.52 -12.40 33.21
CA GLY A 107 -9.68 -13.16 32.28
C GLY A 107 -10.48 -14.02 31.29
N HIS A 108 -11.79 -13.87 31.20
CA HIS A 108 -12.65 -14.67 30.34
C HIS A 108 -12.31 -14.51 28.85
N ALA A 109 -11.90 -13.31 28.42
CA ALA A 109 -11.46 -13.06 27.05
C ALA A 109 -10.13 -13.78 26.74
N ILE A 110 -9.21 -13.85 27.71
CA ILE A 110 -7.97 -14.61 27.58
C ILE A 110 -8.28 -16.12 27.49
N ASP A 111 -9.18 -16.62 28.36
CA ASP A 111 -9.60 -18.02 28.33
C ASP A 111 -10.27 -18.39 27.00
N LEU A 112 -11.08 -17.49 26.43
CA LEU A 112 -11.67 -17.67 25.11
C LEU A 112 -10.60 -17.86 24.04
N LEU A 113 -9.60 -16.98 23.99
CA LEU A 113 -8.52 -17.06 23.01
C LEU A 113 -7.66 -18.32 23.20
N ASN A 114 -7.25 -18.61 24.44
CA ASN A 114 -6.45 -19.79 24.77
C ASN A 114 -7.17 -21.09 24.41
N GLN A 115 -8.48 -21.20 24.67
CA GLN A 115 -9.27 -22.39 24.33
C GLN A 115 -9.63 -22.52 22.85
N THR A 116 -9.77 -21.40 22.12
CA THR A 116 -10.17 -21.41 20.71
C THR A 116 -8.98 -21.62 19.77
N PHE A 117 -7.81 -21.06 20.12
CA PHE A 117 -6.63 -21.06 19.25
C PHE A 117 -5.42 -21.82 19.84
N GLY A 118 -5.54 -22.36 21.05
CA GLY A 118 -4.44 -23.07 21.70
C GLY A 118 -3.33 -22.15 22.21
N PHE A 119 -3.62 -20.86 22.40
CA PHE A 119 -2.67 -19.90 22.94
C PHE A 119 -2.38 -20.14 24.43
N SER A 120 -1.38 -19.44 24.96
CA SER A 120 -0.99 -19.48 26.38
C SER A 120 -0.76 -18.06 26.92
N ILE A 121 -1.66 -17.15 26.57
CA ILE A 121 -1.60 -15.74 26.96
C ILE A 121 -1.83 -15.62 28.46
N THR A 122 -1.03 -14.78 29.12
CA THR A 122 -1.14 -14.53 30.56
C THR A 122 -1.50 -13.06 30.83
N PRO A 123 -2.45 -12.80 31.75
CA PRO A 123 -2.75 -11.45 32.18
C PRO A 123 -1.52 -10.83 32.86
N ALA A 124 -1.34 -9.53 32.66
CA ALA A 124 -0.34 -8.75 33.37
C ALA A 124 -1.01 -7.77 34.34
N THR A 125 -0.25 -7.34 35.35
CA THR A 125 -0.69 -6.22 36.20
C THR A 125 -0.44 -4.92 35.43
N ALA A 126 -1.49 -4.14 35.20
CA ALA A 126 -1.35 -2.82 34.58
C ALA A 126 -0.61 -1.88 35.54
N THR A 127 0.66 -1.60 35.25
CA THR A 127 1.52 -0.71 36.05
C THR A 127 1.76 0.65 35.40
N SER A 128 1.37 0.81 34.13
CA SER A 128 1.61 2.03 33.37
C SER A 128 0.35 2.88 33.22
N THR A 129 0.52 4.19 33.26
CA THR A 129 -0.55 5.16 32.98
C THR A 129 -0.66 5.50 31.49
N SER A 130 0.33 5.11 30.68
CA SER A 130 0.39 5.33 29.23
C SER A 130 1.13 4.20 28.53
N TYR A 131 0.71 3.88 27.31
CA TYR A 131 1.28 2.84 26.46
C TYR A 131 1.68 3.47 25.12
N ASN A 132 2.92 3.23 24.70
CA ASN A 132 3.47 3.78 23.47
C ASN A 132 3.19 2.83 22.31
N ARG A 133 2.80 3.39 21.16
CA ARG A 133 2.69 2.63 19.92
C ARG A 133 4.07 2.13 19.51
N ASP A 134 4.20 0.83 19.30
CA ASP A 134 5.38 0.25 18.71
C ASP A 134 5.34 0.47 17.19
N ALA A 135 6.19 1.37 16.68
CA ALA A 135 6.22 1.73 15.28
C ALA A 135 6.57 0.54 14.35
N ALA A 136 7.41 -0.39 14.81
CA ALA A 136 7.78 -1.57 14.03
C ALA A 136 6.63 -2.58 14.00
N ALA A 137 5.99 -2.82 15.15
CA ALA A 137 4.84 -3.72 15.22
C ALA A 137 3.61 -3.17 14.48
N ALA A 138 3.44 -1.85 14.45
CA ALA A 138 2.36 -1.17 13.73
C ALA A 138 2.61 -1.02 12.22
N ALA A 139 3.84 -1.21 11.75
CA ALA A 139 4.17 -1.11 10.33
C ALA A 139 3.39 -2.14 9.49
N GLY A 140 2.86 -1.72 8.34
CA GLY A 140 2.02 -2.57 7.49
C GLY A 140 0.59 -2.78 8.00
N THR A 141 0.24 -2.31 9.20
CA THR A 141 -1.13 -2.33 9.71
C THR A 141 -1.83 -1.00 9.42
N GLY A 142 -3.16 -0.93 9.60
CA GLY A 142 -3.89 0.34 9.55
C GLY A 142 -3.53 1.35 10.65
N LEU A 143 -2.59 1.02 11.54
CA LEU A 143 -2.24 1.81 12.73
C LEU A 143 -1.04 2.75 12.55
N THR A 144 -0.42 2.85 11.36
CA THR A 144 0.68 3.80 11.10
C THR A 144 0.29 5.26 11.32
N ALA A 145 -0.98 5.62 11.13
CA ALA A 145 -1.54 6.94 11.43
C ALA A 145 -2.29 7.00 12.78
N ALA A 146 -2.28 5.92 13.58
CA ALA A 146 -2.90 5.90 14.91
C ALA A 146 -2.18 6.83 15.91
N PRO A 147 -2.81 7.18 17.04
CA PRO A 147 -2.15 7.93 18.11
C PRO A 147 -0.85 7.28 18.57
N ALA A 148 0.19 8.08 18.80
CA ALA A 148 1.50 7.59 19.24
C ALA A 148 1.47 6.98 20.64
N THR A 149 0.50 7.37 21.46
CA THR A 149 0.30 6.83 22.81
C THR A 149 -1.19 6.61 23.08
N LEU A 150 -1.47 5.64 23.95
CA LEU A 150 -2.80 5.43 24.53
C LEU A 150 -2.70 5.60 26.05
N PRO A 151 -3.58 6.39 26.69
CA PRO A 151 -3.66 6.42 28.13
C PRO A 151 -4.35 5.17 28.66
N ALA A 152 -4.08 4.84 29.92
CA ALA A 152 -4.87 3.87 30.67
C ALA A 152 -6.20 4.51 31.10
N ASN A 153 -7.23 4.40 30.25
CA ASN A 153 -8.60 4.75 30.64
C ASN A 153 -9.06 3.84 31.79
N ASN A 154 -10.19 4.20 32.43
CA ASN A 154 -10.75 3.37 33.50
C ASN A 154 -10.79 1.90 33.07
N ALA A 155 -10.38 1.03 33.99
CA ALA A 155 -10.35 -0.41 33.81
C ALA A 155 -9.55 -0.94 32.60
N THR A 156 -8.55 -0.19 32.13
CA THR A 156 -7.56 -0.73 31.17
C THR A 156 -6.79 -1.90 31.79
N ARG A 157 -6.61 -2.96 31.01
CA ARG A 157 -5.89 -4.19 31.36
C ARG A 157 -4.79 -4.45 30.34
N SER A 158 -3.80 -5.24 30.73
CA SER A 158 -2.68 -5.63 29.86
C SER A 158 -2.39 -7.13 29.95
N VAL A 159 -1.63 -7.62 28.98
CA VAL A 159 -1.07 -8.98 28.97
C VAL A 159 0.45 -8.93 28.94
N THR A 160 1.08 -10.03 29.34
CA THR A 160 2.55 -10.17 29.30
C THR A 160 3.01 -10.36 27.86
N VAL A 161 3.92 -9.53 27.36
CA VAL A 161 4.40 -9.61 25.96
C VAL A 161 5.03 -10.97 25.67
N ALA A 162 5.79 -11.53 26.62
CA ALA A 162 6.42 -12.85 26.48
C ALA A 162 5.43 -14.03 26.45
N SER A 163 4.15 -13.81 26.77
CA SER A 163 3.10 -14.84 26.69
C SER A 163 2.33 -14.85 25.38
N LEU A 164 2.57 -13.85 24.52
CA LEU A 164 1.88 -13.74 23.25
C LEU A 164 2.28 -14.92 22.33
N PRO A 165 1.36 -15.41 21.48
CA PRO A 165 1.66 -16.46 20.52
C PRO A 165 2.76 -16.03 19.53
N ALA A 166 3.37 -17.01 18.86
CA ALA A 166 4.32 -16.72 17.79
C ALA A 166 3.70 -15.80 16.73
N LEU A 167 4.51 -14.92 16.15
CA LEU A 167 4.10 -13.88 15.18
C LEU A 167 3.20 -12.77 15.74
N ALA A 168 2.86 -12.81 17.04
CA ALA A 168 2.09 -11.73 17.64
C ALA A 168 2.88 -10.41 17.67
N ARG A 169 2.16 -9.33 17.37
CA ARG A 169 2.65 -7.96 17.32
C ARG A 169 2.10 -7.19 18.52
N PRO A 170 2.93 -6.82 19.50
CA PRO A 170 2.50 -5.96 20.60
C PRO A 170 2.44 -4.51 20.10
N LEU A 171 1.23 -4.01 19.85
CA LEU A 171 1.00 -2.73 19.17
C LEU A 171 1.18 -1.53 20.11
N TYR A 172 0.76 -1.64 21.37
CA TYR A 172 0.85 -0.58 22.37
C TYR A 172 1.43 -1.11 23.67
N VAL A 173 2.70 -0.80 23.92
CA VAL A 173 3.52 -1.37 25.01
C VAL A 173 3.85 -0.35 26.08
N ASN A 174 4.08 -0.81 27.30
CA ASN A 174 4.62 0.04 28.37
C ASN A 174 6.10 0.40 28.11
N GLY A 175 6.67 1.29 28.93
CA GLY A 175 8.01 1.82 28.72
C GLY A 175 9.14 0.77 28.71
N ASP A 176 9.00 -0.30 29.49
CA ASP A 176 9.96 -1.41 29.51
C ASP A 176 9.61 -2.56 28.54
N ARG A 177 8.51 -2.41 27.79
CA ARG A 177 8.01 -3.35 26.78
C ARG A 177 7.67 -4.75 27.33
N THR A 178 7.45 -4.88 28.64
CA THR A 178 7.08 -6.16 29.27
C THR A 178 5.57 -6.45 29.17
N THR A 179 4.75 -5.42 29.01
CA THR A 179 3.28 -5.54 28.93
C THR A 179 2.72 -4.77 27.75
N THR A 180 1.60 -5.26 27.21
CA THR A 180 0.87 -4.61 26.11
C THR A 180 -0.61 -4.51 26.40
N VAL A 181 -1.24 -3.43 25.93
CA VAL A 181 -2.70 -3.19 26.03
C VAL A 181 -3.41 -3.32 24.69
N ALA A 182 -2.67 -3.52 23.60
CA ALA A 182 -3.23 -3.84 22.31
C ALA A 182 -2.24 -4.71 21.56
N TRP A 183 -2.70 -5.84 21.05
CA TRP A 183 -1.87 -6.73 20.27
C TRP A 183 -2.71 -7.44 19.21
N MET A 184 -2.01 -7.95 18.21
CA MET A 184 -2.61 -8.71 17.12
C MET A 184 -1.73 -9.87 16.73
N VAL A 185 -2.31 -10.94 16.21
CA VAL A 185 -1.58 -12.10 15.67
C VAL A 185 -2.30 -12.61 14.43
N PRO A 186 -1.57 -12.99 13.36
CA PRO A 186 -2.17 -13.66 12.23
C PRO A 186 -2.61 -15.07 12.63
N VAL A 187 -3.77 -15.50 12.15
CA VAL A 187 -4.25 -16.89 12.28
C VAL A 187 -4.88 -17.29 10.95
N GLY A 188 -4.25 -18.25 10.26
CA GLY A 188 -4.58 -18.55 8.87
C GLY A 188 -4.53 -17.27 8.03
N ARG A 189 -5.63 -16.96 7.32
CA ARG A 189 -5.74 -15.78 6.46
C ARG A 189 -6.28 -14.55 7.17
N GLY A 190 -6.71 -14.69 8.43
CA GLY A 190 -7.31 -13.62 9.23
C GLY A 190 -6.50 -13.29 10.46
N TRP A 191 -7.14 -12.59 11.39
CA TRP A 191 -6.45 -11.96 12.50
C TRP A 191 -7.20 -12.09 13.81
N VAL A 192 -6.44 -12.31 14.87
CA VAL A 192 -6.92 -12.13 16.24
C VAL A 192 -6.35 -10.84 16.79
N VAL A 193 -7.21 -9.99 17.33
CA VAL A 193 -6.89 -8.73 17.99
C VAL A 193 -7.46 -8.75 19.40
N GLN A 194 -6.70 -8.19 20.33
CA GLN A 194 -7.20 -7.95 21.68
C GLN A 194 -6.84 -6.55 22.15
N LEU A 195 -7.83 -5.86 22.71
CA LEU A 195 -7.72 -4.50 23.23
C LEU A 195 -7.94 -4.47 24.74
N GLY A 196 -7.21 -3.58 25.41
CA GLY A 196 -7.11 -3.56 26.87
C GLY A 196 -8.12 -2.67 27.59
N TRP A 197 -8.73 -1.70 26.92
CA TRP A 197 -9.77 -0.87 27.53
C TRP A 197 -11.14 -1.52 27.35
N ASP A 198 -11.99 -1.44 28.38
CA ASP A 198 -13.30 -2.07 28.45
C ASP A 198 -14.42 -1.30 27.73
N TRP A 199 -14.15 -0.10 27.20
CA TRP A 199 -15.15 0.81 26.62
C TRP A 199 -16.17 1.38 27.63
N PHE A 200 -15.88 1.33 28.93
CA PHE A 200 -16.67 2.04 29.93
C PHE A 200 -16.65 3.56 29.66
N ASN A 201 -17.84 4.17 29.58
CA ASN A 201 -18.03 5.59 29.31
C ASN A 201 -17.39 6.07 27.99
N ALA A 202 -17.33 5.22 26.97
CA ALA A 202 -16.73 5.58 25.68
C ALA A 202 -17.62 6.49 24.82
N THR A 203 -17.02 7.42 24.07
CA THR A 203 -17.73 8.21 23.05
C THR A 203 -18.20 7.30 21.90
N PRO A 204 -19.35 7.59 21.26
CA PRO A 204 -20.14 8.82 21.36
C PRO A 204 -21.20 8.85 22.49
N VAL A 205 -21.41 7.75 23.23
CA VAL A 205 -22.44 7.69 24.29
C VAL A 205 -21.93 8.36 25.57
N GLY A 206 -20.71 8.05 25.98
CA GLY A 206 -20.00 8.63 27.10
C GLY A 206 -19.03 9.74 26.71
N THR A 207 -17.99 9.93 27.54
CA THR A 207 -17.05 11.06 27.42
C THR A 207 -15.58 10.66 27.21
N LEU A 208 -15.24 9.37 27.22
CA LEU A 208 -13.88 8.87 27.10
C LEU A 208 -13.60 8.33 25.70
N ASP A 209 -12.38 8.51 25.19
CA ASP A 209 -11.89 7.88 23.96
C ASP A 209 -10.37 7.91 24.03
N ALA A 210 -9.81 9.12 24.02
CA ALA A 210 -8.37 9.38 24.08
C ALA A 210 -7.54 8.58 23.04
N GLY A 211 -8.15 8.24 21.90
CA GLY A 211 -7.49 7.58 20.78
C GLY A 211 -7.86 6.10 20.61
N TRP A 212 -8.48 5.49 21.63
CA TRP A 212 -8.87 4.08 21.60
C TRP A 212 -9.90 3.75 20.51
N ASN A 213 -10.89 4.62 20.28
CA ASN A 213 -11.86 4.43 19.21
C ASN A 213 -11.21 4.53 17.83
N THR A 214 -10.17 5.36 17.67
CA THR A 214 -9.40 5.43 16.42
C THR A 214 -8.66 4.11 16.18
N VAL A 215 -7.99 3.56 17.20
CA VAL A 215 -7.29 2.28 17.11
C VAL A 215 -8.26 1.13 16.78
N MET A 216 -9.37 1.00 17.51
CA MET A 216 -10.37 -0.05 17.24
C MET A 216 -10.94 0.07 15.83
N ARG A 217 -11.35 1.28 15.41
CA ARG A 217 -11.90 1.48 14.07
C ARG A 217 -10.86 1.19 13.00
N GLN A 218 -9.61 1.60 13.18
CA GLN A 218 -8.55 1.29 12.23
C GLN A 218 -8.31 -0.21 12.12
N LEU A 219 -8.35 -0.96 13.23
CA LEU A 219 -8.19 -2.42 13.20
C LEU A 219 -9.39 -3.14 12.56
N VAL A 220 -10.61 -2.67 12.80
CA VAL A 220 -11.83 -3.24 12.19
C VAL A 220 -11.97 -2.85 10.70
N VAL A 221 -11.41 -1.72 10.30
CA VAL A 221 -11.51 -1.17 8.93
C VAL A 221 -10.28 -1.47 8.08
N SER A 222 -9.14 -1.82 8.69
CA SER A 222 -7.92 -2.11 7.96
C SER A 222 -8.09 -3.40 7.17
N ARG A 223 -8.59 -3.25 5.94
CA ARG A 223 -8.33 -4.16 4.85
C ARG A 223 -6.88 -4.13 4.40
N THR A 224 -5.99 -3.33 4.98
CA THR A 224 -4.53 -3.52 4.78
C THR A 224 -3.99 -4.79 5.43
N MET A 225 -4.87 -5.65 5.96
CA MET A 225 -4.66 -7.10 6.00
C MET A 225 -4.94 -7.77 4.62
N GLU A 226 -4.95 -7.01 3.53
CA GLU A 226 -5.14 -7.48 2.15
C GLU A 226 -3.94 -8.34 1.79
N ARG A 227 -4.17 -9.30 0.87
CA ARG A 227 -3.13 -10.24 0.48
C ARG A 227 -1.98 -9.46 -0.13
N ASP A 228 -0.85 -9.46 0.55
CA ASP A 228 0.30 -8.77 0.00
C ASP A 228 0.99 -9.63 -1.03
N VAL A 229 1.01 -10.92 -0.77
CA VAL A 229 1.74 -11.89 -1.57
C VAL A 229 0.90 -13.15 -1.77
N ALA A 230 0.55 -13.43 -3.02
CA ALA A 230 0.15 -14.77 -3.44
C ALA A 230 1.41 -15.61 -3.62
N LEU A 231 1.52 -16.74 -2.91
CA LEU A 231 2.68 -17.62 -2.98
C LEU A 231 2.27 -18.99 -3.55
N LEU A 232 2.95 -19.45 -4.60
CA LEU A 232 2.71 -20.81 -5.09
C LEU A 232 3.26 -21.82 -4.07
N VAL A 233 2.36 -22.66 -3.52
CA VAL A 233 2.69 -23.72 -2.54
C VAL A 233 2.30 -25.12 -3.03
N ASP A 234 1.99 -25.23 -4.33
CA ASP A 234 1.62 -26.50 -4.96
C ASP A 234 2.82 -27.45 -5.06
N ASN A 235 2.81 -28.49 -4.24
CA ASN A 235 3.87 -29.50 -4.21
C ASN A 235 4.08 -30.26 -5.53
N THR A 236 3.19 -30.09 -6.50
CA THR A 236 3.38 -30.58 -7.88
C THR A 236 4.51 -29.82 -8.59
N PHE A 237 4.73 -28.55 -8.23
CA PHE A 237 5.63 -27.61 -8.92
C PHE A 237 6.76 -27.07 -8.05
N VAL A 238 6.54 -26.96 -6.74
CA VAL A 238 7.51 -26.41 -5.77
C VAL A 238 7.74 -27.37 -4.59
N GLU A 239 8.79 -27.15 -3.81
CA GLU A 239 8.96 -27.81 -2.51
C GLU A 239 8.29 -26.99 -1.41
N TYR A 240 7.15 -27.46 -0.89
CA TYR A 240 6.45 -26.81 0.22
C TYR A 240 6.21 -27.80 1.36
N VAL A 241 6.95 -27.60 2.46
CA VAL A 241 6.83 -28.35 3.70
C VAL A 241 6.99 -27.34 4.85
N PRO A 242 5.88 -26.81 5.41
CA PRO A 242 5.93 -25.77 6.45
C PRO A 242 6.94 -26.06 7.56
N GLY A 243 7.83 -25.11 7.84
CA GLY A 243 8.88 -25.24 8.85
C GLY A 243 10.11 -26.07 8.44
N SER A 244 10.18 -26.57 7.20
CA SER A 244 11.36 -27.26 6.68
C SER A 244 12.34 -26.26 6.06
N ALA A 245 13.58 -26.24 6.56
CA ALA A 245 14.65 -25.44 5.96
C ALA A 245 15.02 -25.90 4.54
N GLY A 246 14.70 -27.14 4.17
CA GLY A 246 14.98 -27.67 2.83
C GLY A 246 13.87 -27.41 1.80
N ALA A 247 12.83 -26.64 2.14
CA ALA A 247 11.73 -26.33 1.23
C ALA A 247 11.69 -24.82 0.93
N GLU A 248 12.08 -24.43 -0.28
CA GLU A 248 12.25 -23.03 -0.70
C GLU A 248 10.96 -22.24 -0.54
N ALA A 249 9.82 -22.81 -0.95
CA ALA A 249 8.53 -22.13 -0.83
C ALA A 249 8.19 -21.85 0.65
N SER A 250 8.51 -22.78 1.55
CA SER A 250 8.30 -22.59 2.99
C SER A 250 9.26 -21.56 3.60
N ASN A 251 10.50 -21.50 3.11
CA ASN A 251 11.45 -20.47 3.54
C ASN A 251 11.02 -19.07 3.06
N MET A 252 10.54 -18.94 1.83
CA MET A 252 10.00 -17.68 1.30
C MET A 252 8.74 -17.23 2.03
N GLU A 253 7.79 -18.15 2.29
CA GLU A 253 6.60 -17.88 3.09
C GLU A 253 6.98 -17.28 4.45
N GLN A 254 7.85 -17.98 5.18
CA GLN A 254 8.25 -17.56 6.52
C GLN A 254 9.08 -16.27 6.52
N SER A 255 9.92 -16.07 5.51
CA SER A 255 10.67 -14.82 5.30
C SER A 255 9.73 -13.63 5.16
N LEU A 256 8.74 -13.76 4.28
CA LEU A 256 7.77 -12.72 3.99
C LEU A 256 6.88 -12.43 5.21
N LEU A 257 6.38 -13.47 5.89
CA LEU A 257 5.65 -13.31 7.16
C LEU A 257 6.49 -12.57 8.21
N ASN A 258 7.78 -12.90 8.33
CA ASN A 258 8.69 -12.23 9.26
C ASN A 258 8.95 -10.77 8.91
N LEU A 259 8.99 -10.44 7.62
CA LEU A 259 9.06 -9.06 7.14
C LEU A 259 7.72 -8.30 7.31
N GLY A 260 6.67 -8.99 7.77
CA GLY A 260 5.36 -8.40 8.05
C GLY A 260 4.43 -8.36 6.84
N TRP A 261 4.71 -9.16 5.81
CA TRP A 261 3.83 -9.34 4.66
C TRP A 261 2.73 -10.36 4.96
N ASN A 262 1.53 -10.13 4.42
CA ASN A 262 0.46 -11.11 4.43
C ASN A 262 0.63 -12.06 3.24
N VAL A 263 0.97 -13.32 3.52
CA VAL A 263 1.22 -14.34 2.50
C VAL A 263 0.06 -15.31 2.43
N ASP A 264 -0.54 -15.44 1.25
CA ASP A 264 -1.57 -16.43 0.95
C ASP A 264 -1.01 -17.48 -0.02
N GLY A 265 -0.82 -18.70 0.48
CA GLY A 265 -0.46 -19.85 -0.34
C GLY A 265 -1.60 -20.25 -1.29
N PHE A 266 -1.29 -20.56 -2.54
CA PHE A 266 -2.25 -21.13 -3.48
C PHE A 266 -1.72 -22.36 -4.22
N THR A 267 -2.65 -23.15 -4.76
CA THR A 267 -2.38 -24.35 -5.56
C THR A 267 -3.19 -24.36 -6.85
N GLY A 268 -2.70 -25.05 -7.88
CA GLY A 268 -3.35 -25.19 -9.18
C GLY A 268 -3.04 -24.07 -10.18
N THR A 269 -3.30 -24.37 -11.45
CA THR A 269 -2.92 -23.53 -12.60
C THR A 269 -4.10 -23.10 -13.48
N ALA A 270 -5.33 -23.42 -13.06
CA ALA A 270 -6.52 -23.05 -13.81
C ALA A 270 -6.72 -21.52 -13.79
N ALA A 271 -7.12 -20.94 -14.92
CA ALA A 271 -7.31 -19.50 -15.08
C ALA A 271 -8.23 -18.89 -14.01
N ALA A 272 -9.35 -19.54 -13.69
CA ALA A 272 -10.29 -19.07 -12.67
C ALA A 272 -9.67 -19.04 -11.26
N THR A 273 -8.83 -20.02 -10.95
CA THR A 273 -8.09 -20.07 -9.68
C THR A 273 -7.10 -18.93 -9.60
N LEU A 274 -6.28 -18.76 -10.65
CA LEU A 274 -5.29 -17.68 -10.72
C LEU A 274 -5.95 -16.31 -10.63
N ALA A 275 -7.05 -16.07 -11.36
CA ALA A 275 -7.77 -14.80 -11.31
C ALA A 275 -8.28 -14.49 -9.89
N THR A 276 -8.84 -15.49 -9.20
CA THR A 276 -9.33 -15.32 -7.82
C THR A 276 -8.21 -15.04 -6.83
N VAL A 277 -7.04 -15.65 -7.04
CA VAL A 277 -5.86 -15.41 -6.20
C VAL A 277 -5.32 -14.00 -6.42
N LEU A 278 -5.21 -13.59 -7.68
CA LEU A 278 -4.53 -12.36 -8.11
C LEU A 278 -5.38 -11.09 -7.98
N ASP A 279 -6.71 -11.19 -8.01
CA ASP A 279 -7.64 -10.05 -7.82
C ASP A 279 -7.41 -9.26 -6.51
N SER A 280 -6.73 -9.89 -5.55
CA SER A 280 -6.46 -9.30 -4.22
C SER A 280 -4.99 -9.26 -3.84
N ALA A 281 -4.08 -9.72 -4.71
CA ALA A 281 -2.65 -9.81 -4.40
C ALA A 281 -1.87 -8.63 -4.99
N ALA A 282 -0.98 -8.01 -4.21
CA ALA A 282 -0.06 -6.99 -4.71
C ALA A 282 1.18 -7.61 -5.42
N ALA A 283 1.61 -8.78 -4.95
CA ALA A 283 2.68 -9.56 -5.55
C ALA A 283 2.26 -11.03 -5.71
N LEU A 284 2.73 -11.65 -6.77
CA LEU A 284 2.71 -13.10 -7.00
C LEU A 284 4.16 -13.57 -6.91
N VAL A 285 4.43 -14.50 -6.00
CA VAL A 285 5.74 -15.13 -5.83
C VAL A 285 5.65 -16.58 -6.30
N LEU A 286 6.51 -16.92 -7.25
CA LEU A 286 6.75 -18.27 -7.74
C LEU A 286 8.13 -18.72 -7.24
N PRO A 287 8.18 -19.57 -6.19
CA PRO A 287 9.41 -20.18 -5.69
C PRO A 287 10.07 -21.08 -6.74
N ASP A 288 11.10 -21.80 -6.34
CA ASP A 288 11.83 -22.67 -7.27
C ASP A 288 10.90 -23.73 -7.87
N LEU A 289 10.69 -23.64 -9.19
CA LEU A 289 9.74 -24.48 -9.94
C LEU A 289 10.34 -25.86 -10.25
N GLU A 290 11.13 -26.40 -9.33
CA GLU A 290 12.01 -27.53 -9.61
C GLU A 290 11.33 -28.90 -9.53
N ARG A 291 10.19 -28.96 -8.83
CA ARG A 291 9.40 -30.20 -8.73
C ARG A 291 8.60 -30.35 -10.00
N ALA A 292 9.00 -31.28 -10.85
CA ALA A 292 8.14 -31.85 -11.88
C ALA A 292 8.86 -33.01 -12.59
N PRO A 293 8.53 -34.27 -12.29
CA PRO A 293 9.02 -35.40 -13.06
C PRO A 293 8.22 -35.65 -14.37
N ALA A 294 7.08 -34.98 -14.59
CA ALA A 294 6.18 -35.26 -15.74
C ALA A 294 5.71 -34.03 -16.55
N THR A 295 5.36 -32.89 -15.92
CA THR A 295 4.89 -31.66 -16.60
C THR A 295 5.31 -30.42 -15.81
N SER A 296 5.91 -29.41 -16.45
CA SER A 296 6.31 -28.17 -15.77
C SER A 296 5.11 -27.27 -15.42
N PHE A 297 5.31 -26.27 -14.53
CA PHE A 297 4.28 -25.25 -14.26
C PHE A 297 3.82 -24.57 -15.55
N LEU A 298 4.76 -24.19 -16.43
CA LEU A 298 4.45 -23.59 -17.73
C LEU A 298 3.60 -24.51 -18.63
N ASP A 299 3.91 -25.81 -18.67
CA ASP A 299 3.15 -26.78 -19.47
C ASP A 299 1.73 -27.01 -18.93
N SER A 300 1.53 -26.77 -17.63
CA SER A 300 0.24 -26.89 -16.96
C SER A 300 -0.64 -25.64 -17.07
N LEU A 301 -0.11 -24.54 -17.61
CA LEU A 301 -0.87 -23.32 -17.90
C LEU A 301 -1.46 -23.41 -19.32
N ASP A 302 -2.79 -23.43 -19.41
CA ASP A 302 -3.49 -23.21 -20.67
C ASP A 302 -3.39 -21.74 -21.12
N SER A 303 -3.89 -21.41 -22.31
CA SER A 303 -3.80 -20.05 -22.84
C SER A 303 -4.49 -19.02 -21.93
N ALA A 304 -5.66 -19.35 -21.37
CA ALA A 304 -6.40 -18.43 -20.51
C ALA A 304 -5.66 -18.17 -19.18
N ALA A 305 -5.01 -19.18 -18.63
CA ALA A 305 -4.20 -19.04 -17.42
C ALA A 305 -2.95 -18.18 -17.65
N ARG A 306 -2.33 -18.30 -18.83
CA ARG A 306 -1.22 -17.43 -19.25
C ARG A 306 -1.68 -15.98 -19.39
N ASP A 307 -2.83 -15.76 -20.02
CA ASP A 307 -3.43 -14.43 -20.18
C ASP A 307 -3.66 -13.79 -18.80
N VAL A 308 -4.25 -14.52 -17.84
CA VAL A 308 -4.44 -14.04 -16.46
C VAL A 308 -3.13 -13.60 -15.79
N LEU A 309 -2.05 -14.37 -15.96
CA LEU A 309 -0.75 -14.01 -15.38
C LEU A 309 -0.12 -12.79 -16.06
N SER A 310 -0.20 -12.70 -17.39
CA SER A 310 0.32 -11.53 -18.11
C SER A 310 -0.50 -10.28 -17.84
N ASP A 311 -1.82 -10.39 -17.80
CA ASP A 311 -2.75 -9.29 -17.53
C ASP A 311 -2.55 -8.77 -16.11
N TYR A 312 -2.41 -9.66 -15.12
CA TYR A 312 -2.09 -9.28 -13.74
C TYR A 312 -0.87 -8.36 -13.65
N VAL A 313 0.23 -8.69 -14.35
CA VAL A 313 1.42 -7.84 -14.36
C VAL A 313 1.18 -6.57 -15.17
N ASN A 314 0.56 -6.67 -16.36
CA ASN A 314 0.24 -5.50 -17.18
C ASN A 314 -0.66 -4.48 -16.46
N ASP A 315 -1.51 -4.95 -15.56
CA ASP A 315 -2.46 -4.14 -14.80
C ASP A 315 -1.88 -3.54 -13.51
N GLY A 316 -0.63 -3.86 -13.16
CA GLY A 316 0.06 -3.26 -12.01
C GLY A 316 0.64 -4.25 -11.01
N GLY A 317 0.36 -5.54 -11.16
CA GLY A 317 0.86 -6.57 -10.27
C GLY A 317 2.37 -6.77 -10.34
N VAL A 318 2.95 -7.29 -9.26
CA VAL A 318 4.35 -7.74 -9.25
C VAL A 318 4.40 -9.25 -9.42
N LEU A 319 5.18 -9.74 -10.37
CA LEU A 319 5.56 -11.14 -10.49
C LEU A 319 7.01 -11.33 -10.06
N VAL A 320 7.22 -12.09 -8.99
CA VAL A 320 8.54 -12.52 -8.49
C VAL A 320 8.74 -13.98 -8.86
N THR A 321 9.88 -14.30 -9.48
CA THR A 321 10.26 -15.68 -9.83
C THR A 321 11.64 -16.03 -9.30
N CYS A 322 11.87 -17.30 -8.98
CA CYS A 322 13.16 -17.85 -8.57
C CYS A 322 13.73 -18.82 -9.62
N ALA A 323 15.05 -18.80 -9.81
CA ALA A 323 15.73 -19.58 -10.85
C ALA A 323 16.02 -21.03 -10.42
N ASP A 324 15.53 -21.99 -11.21
CA ASP A 324 15.65 -23.42 -10.90
C ASP A 324 16.69 -24.15 -11.75
N GLY A 325 17.01 -25.41 -11.44
CA GLY A 325 18.01 -26.19 -12.18
C GLY A 325 17.68 -26.35 -13.67
N GLY A 326 16.39 -26.34 -14.01
CA GLY A 326 15.82 -26.58 -15.33
C GLY A 326 15.50 -25.35 -16.19
N GLN A 327 15.77 -24.12 -15.73
CA GLN A 327 15.42 -22.87 -16.45
C GLN A 327 13.91 -22.64 -16.63
N ARG A 328 13.07 -23.22 -15.76
CA ARG A 328 11.60 -23.17 -15.90
C ARG A 328 11.05 -21.78 -15.62
N ALA A 329 11.61 -21.05 -14.66
CA ALA A 329 11.23 -19.66 -14.41
C ALA A 329 11.59 -18.75 -15.60
N GLU A 330 12.80 -18.89 -16.15
CA GLU A 330 13.24 -18.12 -17.31
C GLU A 330 12.39 -18.45 -18.56
N GLN A 331 12.07 -19.72 -18.78
CA GLN A 331 11.15 -20.15 -19.86
C GLN A 331 9.74 -19.60 -19.68
N LEU A 332 9.22 -19.56 -18.44
CA LEU A 332 7.94 -18.95 -18.13
C LEU A 332 7.94 -17.46 -18.51
N LEU A 333 8.94 -16.70 -18.06
CA LEU A 333 9.06 -15.27 -18.38
C LEU A 333 9.23 -15.01 -19.88
N ASN A 334 10.05 -15.81 -20.57
CA ASN A 334 10.22 -15.74 -22.02
C ASN A 334 8.90 -16.01 -22.75
N THR A 335 8.06 -16.92 -22.23
CA THR A 335 6.77 -17.28 -22.84
C THR A 335 5.69 -16.23 -22.56
N LEU A 336 5.58 -15.73 -21.33
CA LEU A 336 4.54 -14.77 -20.95
C LEU A 336 4.77 -13.37 -21.53
N PHE A 337 6.03 -12.93 -21.59
CA PHE A 337 6.37 -11.53 -21.90
C PHE A 337 7.27 -11.37 -23.13
N GLY A 338 7.58 -12.46 -23.84
CA GLY A 338 8.44 -12.42 -25.02
C GLY A 338 9.89 -12.09 -24.71
N PHE A 339 10.34 -12.30 -23.47
CA PHE A 339 11.75 -12.11 -23.10
C PHE A 339 12.64 -13.15 -23.78
N SER A 340 13.96 -12.95 -23.68
CA SER A 340 14.96 -13.89 -24.21
C SER A 340 16.09 -14.10 -23.21
N LEU A 341 15.71 -14.38 -21.96
CA LEU A 341 16.62 -14.58 -20.85
C LEU A 341 17.55 -15.77 -21.11
N VAL A 342 18.83 -15.58 -20.80
CA VAL A 342 19.89 -16.58 -20.95
C VAL A 342 20.59 -16.77 -19.61
N ARG A 343 20.68 -18.02 -19.16
CA ARG A 343 21.38 -18.39 -17.93
C ARG A 343 22.84 -17.96 -17.96
N GLY A 344 23.25 -17.30 -16.88
CA GLY A 344 24.62 -16.88 -16.63
C GLY A 344 25.43 -17.90 -15.85
N ILE A 345 26.69 -17.56 -15.60
CA ILE A 345 27.58 -18.28 -14.70
C ILE A 345 27.53 -17.60 -13.33
N ALA A 346 27.36 -18.39 -12.27
CA ALA A 346 27.32 -17.88 -10.91
C ALA A 346 28.66 -17.27 -10.48
N ALA A 347 28.62 -16.11 -9.86
CA ALA A 347 29.75 -15.48 -9.18
C ALA A 347 29.74 -15.85 -7.68
N SER A 348 30.85 -15.58 -6.99
CA SER A 348 30.94 -15.76 -5.54
C SER A 348 30.05 -14.77 -4.78
N ASP A 349 29.95 -13.54 -5.27
CA ASP A 349 29.14 -12.47 -4.71
C ASP A 349 28.60 -11.56 -5.83
N TYR A 350 27.52 -10.86 -5.53
CA TYR A 350 26.88 -9.89 -6.41
C TYR A 350 26.76 -8.55 -5.72
N ASP A 351 27.37 -7.51 -6.29
CA ASP A 351 27.34 -6.19 -5.70
C ASP A 351 26.06 -5.44 -6.07
N LEU A 352 25.59 -4.61 -5.15
CA LEU A 352 24.47 -3.70 -5.39
C LEU A 352 24.89 -2.62 -6.40
N ASP A 353 24.29 -2.64 -7.59
CA ASP A 353 24.42 -1.58 -8.57
C ASP A 353 23.57 -0.38 -8.10
N ALA A 354 24.20 0.53 -7.36
CA ALA A 354 23.52 1.69 -6.77
C ALA A 354 22.74 2.53 -7.80
N PRO A 355 23.28 2.87 -8.99
CA PRO A 355 22.49 3.47 -10.07
C PRO A 355 21.24 2.66 -10.45
N ALA A 356 21.35 1.34 -10.54
CA ALA A 356 20.20 0.46 -10.82
C ALA A 356 19.23 0.30 -9.64
N ALA A 357 19.62 0.68 -8.42
CA ALA A 357 18.78 0.62 -7.23
C ALA A 357 18.10 1.95 -6.88
N VAL A 358 18.67 3.11 -7.27
CA VAL A 358 18.14 4.45 -6.95
C VAL A 358 16.66 4.60 -7.33
N GLY A 359 15.88 5.19 -6.42
CA GLY A 359 14.44 5.42 -6.61
C GLY A 359 13.59 4.15 -6.52
N THR A 360 14.15 3.06 -5.98
CA THR A 360 13.43 1.80 -5.76
C THR A 360 13.61 1.31 -4.33
N PRO A 361 12.79 0.34 -3.88
CA PRO A 361 12.97 -0.30 -2.57
C PRO A 361 14.36 -0.95 -2.36
N PHE A 362 15.13 -1.17 -3.42
CA PHE A 362 16.47 -1.75 -3.34
C PHE A 362 17.57 -0.75 -2.93
N ALA A 363 17.32 0.57 -2.99
CA ALA A 363 18.36 1.61 -2.85
C ALA A 363 19.09 1.63 -1.48
N GLY A 364 18.46 1.09 -0.44
CA GLY A 364 18.98 1.07 0.94
C GLY A 364 19.41 -0.30 1.45
N LEU A 365 19.47 -1.30 0.57
CA LEU A 365 19.80 -2.66 0.95
C LEU A 365 21.32 -2.88 1.12
N SER A 366 21.69 -4.08 1.57
CA SER A 366 23.09 -4.51 1.65
C SER A 366 23.80 -4.25 0.32
N THR A 367 25.04 -3.75 0.40
CA THR A 367 25.86 -3.43 -0.77
C THR A 367 26.34 -4.66 -1.53
N SER A 368 26.17 -5.86 -0.96
CA SER A 368 26.49 -7.13 -1.60
C SER A 368 25.47 -8.19 -1.20
N LEU A 369 25.19 -9.08 -2.14
CA LEU A 369 24.36 -10.27 -2.01
C LEU A 369 25.27 -11.49 -2.13
N ALA A 370 25.33 -12.27 -1.05
CA ALA A 370 26.11 -13.51 -1.04
C ALA A 370 25.47 -14.53 -1.99
N SER A 371 26.30 -15.35 -2.64
CA SER A 371 25.87 -16.41 -3.55
C SER A 371 25.80 -17.76 -2.80
N PRO A 372 24.64 -18.15 -2.23
CA PRO A 372 24.47 -19.48 -1.66
C PRO A 372 24.66 -20.54 -2.75
N ASN A 373 24.87 -21.78 -2.31
CA ASN A 373 24.96 -22.93 -3.21
C ASN A 373 23.74 -22.92 -4.16
N ALA A 374 23.96 -23.19 -5.44
CA ALA A 374 22.95 -23.17 -6.50
C ALA A 374 22.35 -21.80 -6.88
N THR A 375 23.01 -20.67 -6.58
CA THR A 375 22.68 -19.38 -7.24
C THR A 375 22.80 -19.50 -8.76
N ARG A 376 21.75 -19.14 -9.49
CA ARG A 376 21.62 -19.28 -10.96
C ARG A 376 21.24 -17.91 -11.56
N PRO A 377 22.22 -17.04 -11.85
CA PRO A 377 21.93 -15.72 -12.40
C PRO A 377 21.55 -15.81 -13.88
N VAL A 378 21.11 -14.69 -14.45
CA VAL A 378 21.00 -14.51 -15.91
C VAL A 378 22.07 -13.56 -16.42
N THR A 379 22.41 -13.64 -17.70
CA THR A 379 23.33 -12.69 -18.33
C THR A 379 22.67 -11.32 -18.48
N VAL A 380 23.40 -10.25 -18.15
CA VAL A 380 22.87 -8.87 -18.24
C VAL A 380 22.48 -8.53 -19.68
N ALA A 381 23.20 -9.06 -20.68
CA ALA A 381 22.90 -8.88 -22.09
C ALA A 381 21.57 -9.51 -22.55
N SER A 382 21.01 -10.44 -21.77
CA SER A 382 19.74 -11.10 -22.07
C SER A 382 18.52 -10.44 -21.41
N LEU A 383 18.74 -9.43 -20.58
CA LEU A 383 17.67 -8.73 -19.88
C LEU A 383 16.78 -7.95 -20.87
N PRO A 384 15.47 -7.89 -20.62
CA PRO A 384 14.55 -7.14 -21.49
C PRO A 384 14.85 -5.63 -21.44
N PRO A 385 14.32 -4.85 -22.41
CA PRO A 385 14.43 -3.39 -22.38
C PRO A 385 13.95 -2.81 -21.04
N LEU A 386 14.61 -1.75 -20.56
CA LEU A 386 14.33 -1.08 -19.28
C LEU A 386 14.59 -1.91 -18.02
N ALA A 387 15.07 -3.16 -18.15
CA ALA A 387 15.48 -3.94 -17.01
C ALA A 387 16.66 -3.31 -16.26
N ARG A 388 16.66 -3.47 -14.95
CA ARG A 388 17.68 -2.98 -14.04
C ARG A 388 18.27 -4.18 -13.29
N ALA A 389 19.55 -4.45 -13.51
CA ALA A 389 20.30 -5.45 -12.75
C ALA A 389 20.70 -4.84 -11.41
N VAL A 390 20.07 -5.28 -10.32
CA VAL A 390 20.25 -4.69 -8.98
C VAL A 390 21.43 -5.32 -8.27
N TYR A 391 21.49 -6.65 -8.26
CA TYR A 391 22.62 -7.39 -7.73
C TYR A 391 23.35 -8.04 -8.89
N ARG A 392 24.52 -7.48 -9.22
CA ARG A 392 25.26 -7.77 -10.45
C ARG A 392 26.71 -8.13 -10.14
N SER A 393 27.26 -9.07 -10.89
CA SER A 393 28.69 -9.35 -10.90
C SER A 393 29.23 -9.05 -12.29
N ASN A 394 30.21 -8.16 -12.36
CA ASN A 394 30.88 -7.74 -13.60
C ASN A 394 32.37 -8.13 -13.62
N VAL A 395 32.76 -9.10 -12.78
CA VAL A 395 34.17 -9.48 -12.55
C VAL A 395 34.85 -9.95 -13.84
N ASP A 396 34.12 -10.54 -14.78
CA ASP A 396 34.57 -10.83 -16.15
C ASP A 396 33.45 -10.43 -17.16
N PRO A 397 33.75 -9.70 -18.25
CA PRO A 397 32.79 -9.37 -19.31
C PRO A 397 32.05 -10.58 -19.92
N MET A 398 32.64 -11.78 -19.88
CA MET A 398 31.98 -13.03 -20.29
C MET A 398 31.05 -13.62 -19.22
N THR A 399 31.08 -13.07 -18.00
CA THR A 399 30.29 -13.49 -16.82
C THR A 399 29.44 -12.37 -16.25
N ASP A 400 29.21 -11.31 -17.03
CA ASP A 400 28.40 -10.17 -16.63
C ASP A 400 26.94 -10.61 -16.40
N THR A 401 26.61 -10.81 -15.12
CA THR A 401 25.41 -11.54 -14.71
C THR A 401 24.70 -10.85 -13.56
N ALA A 402 23.39 -11.01 -13.53
CA ALA A 402 22.52 -10.47 -12.49
C ALA A 402 21.91 -11.62 -11.68
N ALA A 403 22.15 -11.61 -10.36
CA ALA A 403 21.47 -12.48 -9.42
C ALA A 403 20.10 -11.93 -9.03
N VAL A 404 19.89 -10.61 -9.10
CA VAL A 404 18.56 -10.00 -8.97
C VAL A 404 18.42 -8.92 -10.01
N TRP A 405 17.34 -8.98 -10.78
CA TRP A 405 16.95 -7.91 -11.69
C TRP A 405 15.45 -7.73 -11.66
N PHE A 406 15.01 -6.55 -12.10
CA PHE A 406 13.60 -6.28 -12.31
C PHE A 406 13.40 -5.48 -13.59
N ALA A 407 12.22 -5.58 -14.20
CA ALA A 407 11.83 -4.80 -15.37
C ALA A 407 10.36 -4.39 -15.28
N PRO A 408 10.01 -3.18 -15.75
CA PRO A 408 8.61 -2.79 -15.88
C PRO A 408 7.95 -3.59 -17.01
N VAL A 409 6.72 -4.03 -16.79
CA VAL A 409 5.88 -4.69 -17.81
C VAL A 409 4.46 -4.13 -17.67
N GLY A 410 3.98 -3.44 -18.70
CA GLY A 410 2.74 -2.67 -18.60
C GLY A 410 2.80 -1.68 -17.44
N ASN A 411 1.85 -1.77 -16.51
CA ASN A 411 1.81 -0.96 -15.29
C ASN A 411 2.51 -1.63 -14.09
N GLY A 412 2.90 -2.90 -14.19
CA GLY A 412 3.48 -3.67 -13.09
C GLY A 412 4.96 -3.99 -13.30
N TRP A 413 5.42 -5.02 -12.58
CA TRP A 413 6.84 -5.37 -12.51
C TRP A 413 7.06 -6.87 -12.59
N VAL A 414 8.09 -7.27 -13.31
CA VAL A 414 8.72 -8.58 -13.17
C VAL A 414 9.98 -8.42 -12.35
N VAL A 415 10.17 -9.29 -11.35
CA VAL A 415 11.41 -9.46 -10.60
C VAL A 415 11.85 -10.91 -10.71
N HIS A 416 13.14 -11.12 -10.91
CA HIS A 416 13.70 -12.46 -10.98
C HIS A 416 14.91 -12.58 -10.06
N PHE A 417 14.89 -13.63 -9.26
CA PHE A 417 15.94 -14.03 -8.33
C PHE A 417 16.68 -15.24 -8.91
N GLY A 418 17.96 -15.06 -9.19
CA GLY A 418 18.90 -16.15 -9.32
C GLY A 418 19.34 -16.72 -7.96
N TRP A 419 19.06 -16.04 -6.85
CA TRP A 419 19.42 -16.45 -5.51
C TRP A 419 18.60 -17.66 -5.04
N ASP A 420 19.25 -18.66 -4.47
CA ASP A 420 18.62 -19.89 -3.98
C ASP A 420 18.08 -19.72 -2.55
N PHE A 421 16.78 -19.95 -2.36
CA PHE A 421 16.09 -19.86 -1.06
C PHE A 421 16.17 -21.14 -0.22
N PHE A 422 16.94 -22.15 -0.65
CA PHE A 422 17.26 -23.31 0.17
C PHE A 422 17.94 -22.87 1.47
N SER A 423 17.46 -23.37 2.61
CA SER A 423 17.92 -23.01 3.95
C SER A 423 17.87 -21.49 4.26
N ALA A 424 16.98 -20.73 3.62
CA ALA A 424 16.85 -19.31 3.94
C ALA A 424 16.23 -19.08 5.34
N ALA A 425 16.76 -18.10 6.08
CA ALA A 425 16.27 -17.69 7.38
C ALA A 425 14.82 -17.16 7.28
N PRO A 426 13.99 -17.23 8.35
CA PRO A 426 14.34 -17.72 9.68
C PRO A 426 14.28 -19.24 9.85
N THR A 427 13.79 -19.98 8.84
CA THR A 427 13.61 -21.44 8.97
C THR A 427 14.97 -22.15 8.86
N GLY A 428 15.81 -21.72 7.94
CA GLY A 428 17.22 -22.11 7.84
C GLY A 428 18.19 -21.05 8.37
N GLU A 429 19.46 -21.15 7.95
CA GLU A 429 20.56 -20.32 8.47
C GLU A 429 21.04 -19.23 7.49
N LEU A 430 20.57 -19.24 6.23
CA LEU A 430 21.06 -18.36 5.18
C LEU A 430 20.19 -17.11 5.03
N ASP A 431 20.79 -15.92 5.11
CA ASP A 431 20.13 -14.68 4.66
C ASP A 431 20.87 -14.15 3.44
N GLY A 432 22.17 -13.87 3.61
CA GLY A 432 23.04 -13.41 2.52
C GLY A 432 22.60 -12.09 1.88
N GLY A 433 21.55 -11.42 2.37
CA GLY A 433 20.89 -10.26 1.76
C GLY A 433 19.65 -10.62 0.92
N GLY A 434 19.40 -11.92 0.68
CA GLY A 434 18.31 -12.39 -0.18
C GLY A 434 16.92 -12.11 0.41
N ILE A 435 16.78 -12.17 1.74
CA ILE A 435 15.51 -11.94 2.43
C ILE A 435 15.10 -10.46 2.32
N ALA A 436 16.04 -9.55 2.58
CA ALA A 436 15.79 -8.12 2.44
C ALA A 436 15.49 -7.74 0.97
N ALA A 437 16.20 -8.36 0.02
CA ALA A 437 15.92 -8.21 -1.41
C ALA A 437 14.53 -8.74 -1.80
N LEU A 438 14.08 -9.89 -1.25
CA LEU A 438 12.73 -10.42 -1.45
C LEU A 438 11.67 -9.44 -0.93
N GLY A 439 11.87 -8.89 0.28
CA GLY A 439 11.00 -7.84 0.83
C GLY A 439 10.90 -6.61 -0.05
N ALA A 440 12.04 -6.14 -0.58
CA ALA A 440 12.10 -5.04 -1.54
C ALA A 440 11.35 -5.38 -2.84
N ALA A 441 11.50 -6.60 -3.36
CA ALA A 441 10.84 -7.05 -4.58
C ALA A 441 9.31 -7.03 -4.45
N VAL A 442 8.74 -7.65 -3.41
CA VAL A 442 7.28 -7.66 -3.22
C VAL A 442 6.74 -6.26 -2.90
N SER A 443 7.58 -5.37 -2.36
CA SER A 443 7.19 -3.98 -2.13
C SER A 443 7.10 -3.12 -3.39
N LEU A 444 7.61 -3.56 -4.55
CA LEU A 444 7.41 -2.83 -5.80
C LEU A 444 5.93 -2.67 -6.15
N GLY A 445 5.06 -3.60 -5.73
CA GLY A 445 3.61 -3.53 -5.96
C GLY A 445 2.90 -2.59 -5.00
N ARG A 446 3.60 -2.17 -3.95
CA ARG A 446 3.17 -1.14 -3.01
C ARG A 446 3.91 0.20 -3.22
N ALA A 447 5.00 0.20 -3.98
CA ALA A 447 5.68 1.43 -4.35
C ALA A 447 4.72 2.22 -5.23
N GLU A 448 4.41 3.46 -4.85
CA GLU A 448 3.59 4.30 -5.70
C GLU A 448 4.26 4.35 -7.08
N PRO A 449 3.49 4.10 -8.17
CA PRO A 449 4.05 4.16 -9.50
C PRO A 449 4.74 5.52 -9.69
N PRO A 450 5.90 5.57 -10.37
CA PRO A 450 6.66 6.80 -10.42
C PRO A 450 5.87 7.92 -11.07
N VAL A 451 6.20 9.13 -10.65
CA VAL A 451 5.72 10.36 -11.26
C VAL A 451 6.62 10.65 -12.44
N THR A 452 6.06 10.67 -13.65
CA THR A 452 6.81 11.14 -14.81
C THR A 452 6.86 12.67 -14.76
N LEU A 453 8.05 13.23 -14.75
CA LEU A 453 8.29 14.67 -14.69
C LEU A 453 8.99 15.14 -15.97
N LEU A 454 8.41 16.13 -16.65
CA LEU A 454 9.07 16.78 -17.79
C LEU A 454 10.27 17.60 -17.30
N THR A 455 11.47 17.24 -17.75
CA THR A 455 12.74 17.90 -17.40
C THR A 455 13.48 18.45 -18.61
N SER A 456 12.80 18.52 -19.77
CA SER A 456 13.39 19.04 -21.01
C SER A 456 13.75 20.52 -20.86
N THR A 457 15.05 20.82 -20.87
CA THR A 457 15.58 22.19 -20.70
C THR A 457 15.21 23.16 -21.82
N LEU A 458 14.60 22.64 -22.90
CA LEU A 458 14.02 23.45 -23.98
C LEU A 458 12.71 24.13 -23.53
N TYR A 459 11.96 23.51 -22.61
CA TYR A 459 10.61 23.94 -22.23
C TYR A 459 10.51 24.37 -20.76
N VAL A 460 11.31 23.75 -19.89
CA VAL A 460 11.29 24.01 -18.44
C VAL A 460 12.67 24.40 -17.91
N ASP A 461 12.68 25.06 -16.76
CA ASP A 461 13.89 25.40 -16.03
C ASP A 461 14.31 24.23 -15.15
N TYR A 462 15.13 23.35 -15.74
CA TYR A 462 15.69 22.18 -15.07
C TYR A 462 17.21 22.32 -14.93
N ASN A 463 17.68 22.44 -13.68
CA ASN A 463 19.08 22.51 -13.31
C ASN A 463 19.24 21.98 -11.87
N PRO A 464 19.56 20.68 -11.71
CA PRO A 464 19.68 20.06 -10.39
C PRO A 464 20.63 20.84 -9.48
N GLY A 465 20.12 21.31 -8.34
CA GLY A 465 20.87 22.09 -7.35
C GLY A 465 20.77 23.61 -7.49
N ALA A 466 20.12 24.13 -8.53
CA ALA A 466 19.76 25.54 -8.60
C ALA A 466 18.38 25.77 -7.93
N THR A 467 18.31 26.73 -7.01
CA THR A 467 17.05 27.11 -6.36
C THR A 467 16.08 27.82 -7.31
N SER A 468 16.60 28.37 -8.41
CA SER A 468 15.82 29.05 -9.45
C SER A 468 15.38 28.12 -10.58
N ALA A 469 15.40 26.80 -10.37
CA ALA A 469 14.99 25.82 -11.38
C ALA A 469 13.77 25.06 -10.87
N GLU A 470 12.59 25.49 -11.33
CA GLU A 470 11.26 25.05 -10.91
C GLU A 470 11.11 23.54 -11.06
N ALA A 471 11.55 22.99 -12.19
CA ALA A 471 11.45 21.56 -12.45
C ALA A 471 12.35 20.75 -11.49
N SER A 472 13.51 21.28 -11.12
CA SER A 472 14.41 20.63 -10.15
C SER A 472 13.87 20.73 -8.72
N ASN A 473 13.28 21.86 -8.35
CA ASN A 473 12.62 22.02 -7.06
C ASN A 473 11.44 21.07 -6.93
N LEU A 474 10.63 20.94 -7.97
CA LEU A 474 9.47 20.04 -8.01
C LEU A 474 9.90 18.56 -7.96
N GLU A 475 10.98 18.19 -8.67
CA GLU A 475 11.57 16.86 -8.55
C GLU A 475 11.94 16.54 -7.10
N ALA A 476 12.70 17.43 -6.46
CA ALA A 476 13.18 17.21 -5.10
C ALA A 476 12.02 17.19 -4.09
N LEU A 477 10.98 18.00 -4.33
CA LEU A 477 9.76 18.01 -3.53
C LEU A 477 9.01 16.67 -3.63
N LEU A 478 8.80 16.17 -4.84
CA LEU A 478 8.16 14.86 -5.07
C LEU A 478 8.95 13.74 -4.40
N GLN A 479 10.28 13.73 -4.55
CA GLN A 479 11.15 12.74 -3.93
C GLN A 479 11.13 12.82 -2.39
N ASN A 480 11.07 14.04 -1.83
CA ASN A 480 10.99 14.26 -0.38
C ASN A 480 9.68 13.72 0.23
N HIS A 481 8.58 13.71 -0.55
CA HIS A 481 7.31 13.10 -0.18
C HIS A 481 7.21 11.61 -0.52
N GLY A 482 8.33 10.98 -0.92
CA GLY A 482 8.39 9.54 -1.19
C GLY A 482 7.80 9.14 -2.54
N HIS A 483 7.51 10.09 -3.43
CA HIS A 483 7.10 9.79 -4.79
C HIS A 483 8.35 9.57 -5.67
N PRO A 484 8.60 8.36 -6.19
CA PRO A 484 9.72 8.15 -7.10
C PRO A 484 9.49 8.95 -8.38
N VAL A 485 10.51 9.66 -8.85
CA VAL A 485 10.40 10.51 -10.06
C VAL A 485 11.10 9.85 -11.24
N ARG A 486 10.38 9.71 -12.36
CA ARG A 486 10.91 9.30 -13.67
C ARG A 486 11.02 10.55 -14.54
N ARG A 487 12.21 10.86 -15.04
CA ARG A 487 12.43 12.05 -15.88
C ARG A 487 12.12 11.78 -17.34
N ILE A 488 11.60 12.78 -18.04
CA ILE A 488 11.49 12.78 -19.49
C ILE A 488 12.01 14.11 -20.05
N ASP A 489 13.01 14.06 -20.92
CA ASP A 489 13.68 15.22 -21.53
C ASP A 489 13.38 15.37 -23.03
N PHE A 490 12.72 14.38 -23.62
CA PHE A 490 12.23 14.37 -25.00
C PHE A 490 10.68 14.32 -25.03
N ILE A 491 10.09 14.75 -26.15
CA ILE A 491 8.64 14.93 -26.26
C ILE A 491 8.04 14.21 -27.48
N GLN A 492 8.74 13.20 -28.00
CA GLN A 492 8.23 12.40 -29.12
C GLN A 492 7.22 11.36 -28.60
N ALA A 493 6.33 10.90 -29.47
CA ALA A 493 5.31 9.91 -29.10
C ALA A 493 5.93 8.61 -28.54
N SER A 494 7.08 8.19 -29.07
CA SER A 494 7.82 7.03 -28.57
C SER A 494 8.27 7.20 -27.12
N ASP A 495 8.66 8.41 -26.72
CA ASP A 495 9.18 8.68 -25.37
C ASP A 495 8.05 8.54 -24.35
N PHE A 496 6.90 9.17 -24.63
CA PHE A 496 5.72 9.04 -23.78
C PHE A 496 5.13 7.63 -23.78
N THR A 497 5.15 6.91 -24.92
CA THR A 497 4.74 5.50 -24.97
C THR A 497 5.56 4.64 -24.04
N ALA A 498 6.86 4.92 -23.91
CA ALA A 498 7.76 4.15 -23.06
C ALA A 498 7.58 4.44 -21.56
N VAL A 499 7.16 5.66 -21.19
CA VAL A 499 7.17 6.08 -19.77
C VAL A 499 5.81 6.20 -19.12
N LEU A 500 4.74 6.50 -19.86
CA LEU A 500 3.41 6.71 -19.28
C LEU A 500 2.75 5.43 -18.77
N PRO A 501 2.90 4.26 -19.41
CA PRO A 501 2.55 2.99 -18.78
C PRO A 501 3.33 2.84 -17.46
N GLY A 502 2.58 2.61 -16.38
CA GLY A 502 3.12 2.52 -15.01
C GLY A 502 3.48 3.86 -14.36
N SER A 503 3.08 5.01 -14.92
CA SER A 503 3.23 6.31 -14.24
C SER A 503 1.99 6.67 -13.42
N ALA A 504 2.18 7.07 -12.16
CA ALA A 504 1.06 7.53 -11.31
C ALA A 504 0.46 8.84 -11.82
N ALA A 505 1.31 9.70 -12.38
CA ALA A 505 0.95 10.95 -13.04
C ALA A 505 2.04 11.39 -14.00
N LEU A 506 1.65 12.20 -14.99
CA LEU A 506 2.54 13.07 -15.74
C LEU A 506 2.49 14.48 -15.14
N VAL A 507 3.63 14.99 -14.71
CA VAL A 507 3.79 16.34 -14.17
C VAL A 507 4.54 17.22 -15.16
N ILE A 508 3.92 18.33 -15.52
CA ILE A 508 4.46 19.38 -16.38
C ILE A 508 4.74 20.61 -15.50
N PRO A 509 6.02 20.92 -15.22
CA PRO A 509 6.40 22.15 -14.52
C PRO A 509 6.00 23.43 -15.27
N ASP A 510 6.29 24.58 -14.67
CA ASP A 510 6.15 25.86 -15.34
C ASP A 510 6.94 25.88 -16.68
N LEU A 511 6.24 26.25 -17.76
CA LEU A 511 6.74 26.27 -19.12
C LEU A 511 7.36 27.63 -19.46
N GLU A 512 8.29 28.15 -18.65
CA GLU A 512 8.71 29.55 -18.75
C GLU A 512 9.80 29.85 -19.81
N LYS A 513 10.46 28.85 -20.40
CA LYS A 513 11.49 29.07 -21.44
C LYS A 513 10.94 29.73 -22.71
N ALA A 514 11.14 31.04 -22.82
CA ALA A 514 10.58 31.87 -23.88
C ALA A 514 11.27 31.74 -25.27
N ALA A 515 12.36 30.98 -25.38
CA ALA A 515 13.27 31.05 -26.53
C ALA A 515 12.97 30.05 -27.67
N LEU A 516 11.90 29.26 -27.59
CA LEU A 516 11.59 28.17 -28.52
C LEU A 516 10.07 28.09 -28.78
N PRO A 517 9.60 27.37 -29.83
CA PRO A 517 8.18 27.05 -29.94
C PRO A 517 7.66 26.52 -28.61
N SER A 518 6.44 26.92 -28.24
CA SER A 518 5.84 26.45 -26.99
C SER A 518 5.75 24.93 -27.01
N LEU A 519 5.72 24.28 -25.83
CA LEU A 519 5.62 22.82 -25.76
C LEU A 519 4.48 22.31 -26.64
N VAL A 520 3.30 22.94 -26.56
CA VAL A 520 2.14 22.56 -27.39
C VAL A 520 2.43 22.65 -28.89
N ASP A 521 3.15 23.67 -29.37
CA ASP A 521 3.51 23.82 -30.78
C ASP A 521 4.50 22.75 -31.24
N SER A 522 5.34 22.26 -30.32
CA SER A 522 6.33 21.21 -30.60
C SER A 522 5.76 19.79 -30.51
N LEU A 523 4.59 19.59 -29.88
CA LEU A 523 3.91 18.29 -29.86
C LEU A 523 3.22 18.05 -31.20
N ASP A 524 3.61 16.97 -31.89
CA ASP A 524 2.90 16.52 -33.08
C ASP A 524 1.51 15.94 -32.76
N THR A 525 0.72 15.67 -33.79
CA THR A 525 -0.64 15.13 -33.65
C THR A 525 -0.68 13.80 -32.90
N GLN A 526 0.32 12.93 -33.10
CA GLN A 526 0.36 11.62 -32.47
C GLN A 526 0.66 11.73 -30.98
N THR A 527 1.62 12.57 -30.59
CA THR A 527 1.95 12.80 -29.18
C THR A 527 0.78 13.44 -28.45
N ARG A 528 0.09 14.42 -29.06
CA ARG A 528 -1.11 15.03 -28.47
C ARG A 528 -2.22 14.00 -28.22
N ALA A 529 -2.47 13.13 -29.20
CA ALA A 529 -3.45 12.06 -29.06
C ALA A 529 -3.08 11.12 -27.90
N LEU A 530 -1.81 10.69 -27.83
CA LEU A 530 -1.32 9.80 -26.78
C LEU A 530 -1.47 10.41 -25.38
N LEU A 531 -1.14 11.69 -25.20
CA LEU A 531 -1.32 12.39 -23.92
C LEU A 531 -2.80 12.52 -23.54
N SER A 532 -3.65 12.83 -24.51
CA SER A 532 -5.10 12.87 -24.30
C SER A 532 -5.64 11.49 -23.92
N ASP A 533 -5.27 10.44 -24.65
CA ASP A 533 -5.71 9.07 -24.43
C ASP A 533 -5.23 8.54 -23.07
N TYR A 534 -4.01 8.86 -22.66
CA TYR A 534 -3.49 8.54 -21.33
C TYR A 534 -4.43 9.07 -20.23
N VAL A 535 -4.83 10.35 -20.29
CA VAL A 535 -5.73 10.92 -19.28
C VAL A 535 -7.15 10.34 -19.40
N HIS A 536 -7.70 10.20 -20.60
CA HIS A 536 -9.02 9.59 -20.79
C HIS A 536 -9.06 8.14 -20.26
N GLY A 537 -7.95 7.41 -20.34
CA GLY A 537 -7.77 6.04 -19.86
C GLY A 537 -7.62 5.89 -18.35
N GLY A 538 -7.62 6.98 -17.57
CA GLY A 538 -7.43 6.96 -16.11
C GLY A 538 -6.12 7.59 -15.63
N GLY A 539 -5.26 8.01 -16.56
CA GLY A 539 -4.04 8.73 -16.24
C GLY A 539 -4.30 10.11 -15.62
N ARG A 540 -3.27 10.65 -14.96
CA ARG A 540 -3.34 11.94 -14.29
C ARG A 540 -2.34 12.89 -14.93
N LEU A 541 -2.81 14.06 -15.36
CA LEU A 541 -1.95 15.13 -15.86
C LEU A 541 -1.97 16.29 -14.85
N ILE A 542 -0.82 16.61 -14.27
CA ILE A 542 -0.64 17.73 -13.36
C ILE A 542 0.15 18.81 -14.10
N VAL A 543 -0.42 20.01 -14.20
CA VAL A 543 0.19 21.13 -14.93
C VAL A 543 0.33 22.32 -14.01
N PHE A 544 1.54 22.87 -13.93
CA PHE A 544 1.83 24.10 -13.22
C PHE A 544 1.66 25.31 -14.15
N GLY A 545 0.96 26.34 -13.69
CA GLY A 545 0.63 27.52 -14.48
C GLY A 545 1.84 28.44 -14.69
N ASP A 546 1.97 29.00 -15.89
CA ASP A 546 3.10 29.86 -16.28
C ASP A 546 2.69 31.29 -16.63
N ALA A 547 3.64 32.22 -16.52
CA ALA A 547 3.44 33.64 -16.85
C ALA A 547 3.06 33.92 -18.32
N GLY A 548 3.27 32.97 -19.25
CA GLY A 548 3.01 33.08 -20.68
C GLY A 548 1.75 32.36 -21.19
N ASP A 549 0.92 31.79 -20.31
CA ASP A 549 -0.28 31.00 -20.66
C ASP A 549 0.02 29.71 -21.45
N ARG A 550 1.28 29.28 -21.53
CA ARG A 550 1.68 28.07 -22.26
C ARG A 550 1.07 26.81 -21.66
N ALA A 551 0.98 26.71 -20.34
CA ALA A 551 0.31 25.65 -19.61
C ALA A 551 -1.19 25.61 -19.90
N ILE A 552 -1.85 26.78 -19.90
CA ILE A 552 -3.27 26.92 -20.25
C ILE A 552 -3.50 26.50 -21.71
N ASN A 553 -2.65 26.97 -22.62
CA ASN A 553 -2.71 26.65 -24.05
C ASN A 553 -2.47 25.16 -24.32
N LEU A 554 -1.56 24.52 -23.57
CA LEU A 554 -1.33 23.08 -23.63
C LEU A 554 -2.60 22.31 -23.26
N VAL A 555 -3.20 22.61 -22.11
CA VAL A 555 -4.43 21.93 -21.65
C VAL A 555 -5.59 22.18 -22.63
N ASN A 556 -5.75 23.40 -23.13
CA ASN A 556 -6.76 23.73 -24.14
C ASN A 556 -6.56 22.93 -25.42
N ALA A 557 -5.32 22.81 -25.90
CA ALA A 557 -5.02 22.09 -27.14
C ALA A 557 -5.18 20.57 -27.01
N LEU A 558 -4.87 19.99 -25.85
CA LEU A 558 -5.00 18.54 -25.61
C LEU A 558 -6.46 18.11 -25.49
N PHE A 559 -7.32 18.90 -24.84
CA PHE A 559 -8.68 18.50 -24.47
C PHE A 559 -9.80 19.31 -25.12
N GLY A 560 -9.46 20.27 -25.98
CA GLY A 560 -10.43 21.13 -26.66
C GLY A 560 -11.14 22.12 -25.72
N TYR A 561 -10.50 22.49 -24.62
CA TYR A 561 -11.06 23.46 -23.66
C TYR A 561 -10.85 24.91 -24.10
N SER A 562 -11.47 25.82 -23.36
CA SER A 562 -11.31 27.27 -23.50
C SER A 562 -11.02 27.90 -22.14
N LEU A 563 -10.10 27.26 -21.40
CA LEU A 563 -9.56 27.79 -20.15
C LEU A 563 -8.93 29.16 -20.40
N ALA A 564 -9.14 30.07 -19.46
CA ALA A 564 -8.65 31.44 -19.51
C ALA A 564 -7.94 31.80 -18.21
N ARG A 565 -6.94 32.68 -18.31
CA ARG A 565 -6.21 33.22 -17.17
C ARG A 565 -7.12 34.07 -16.28
N GLY A 566 -6.98 33.90 -14.97
CA GLY A 566 -7.53 34.79 -13.96
C GLY A 566 -6.77 36.12 -13.87
N SER A 567 -7.49 37.24 -13.77
CA SER A 567 -6.90 38.60 -13.72
C SER A 567 -6.49 39.04 -12.31
N VAL A 568 -6.88 38.30 -11.27
CA VAL A 568 -6.69 38.69 -9.87
C VAL A 568 -5.97 37.61 -9.08
N ASN A 569 -5.04 38.09 -8.28
CA ASN A 569 -4.08 37.34 -7.51
C ASN A 569 -4.20 37.78 -6.03
N PRO A 570 -5.24 37.34 -5.29
CA PRO A 570 -5.36 37.57 -3.85
C PRO A 570 -4.16 36.99 -3.09
N ALA A 571 -3.93 37.49 -1.88
CA ALA A 571 -2.86 36.99 -1.01
C ALA A 571 -3.03 35.49 -0.65
N THR A 572 -4.28 35.00 -0.60
CA THR A 572 -4.61 33.62 -0.26
C THR A 572 -5.82 33.12 -1.04
N TYR A 573 -5.86 31.81 -1.32
CA TYR A 573 -7.02 31.10 -1.85
C TYR A 573 -7.57 30.17 -0.76
N PRO A 574 -8.80 30.39 -0.26
CA PRO A 574 -9.42 29.45 0.67
C PRO A 574 -9.79 28.14 -0.03
N LEU A 575 -9.73 27.04 0.74
CA LEU A 575 -10.21 25.73 0.33
C LEU A 575 -11.73 25.77 0.22
N ASN A 576 -12.26 25.39 -0.93
CA ASN A 576 -13.69 25.19 -1.12
C ASN A 576 -14.08 23.81 -0.58
N GLY A 577 -14.32 23.72 0.74
CA GLY A 577 -14.55 22.45 1.43
C GLY A 577 -15.71 21.61 0.87
N GLU A 578 -16.77 22.25 0.36
CA GLU A 578 -17.88 21.55 -0.29
C GLU A 578 -17.45 20.86 -1.58
N VAL A 579 -16.67 21.56 -2.41
CA VAL A 579 -16.17 21.04 -3.70
C VAL A 579 -15.01 20.05 -3.51
N ALA A 580 -14.19 20.27 -2.48
CA ALA A 580 -13.10 19.38 -2.12
C ALA A 580 -13.60 18.09 -1.45
N ASN A 581 -14.79 18.08 -0.85
CA ASN A 581 -15.36 16.89 -0.21
C ASN A 581 -15.47 15.72 -1.20
N GLY A 582 -15.04 14.54 -0.77
CA GLY A 582 -14.96 13.36 -1.63
C GLY A 582 -13.87 13.41 -2.70
N THR A 583 -12.94 14.38 -2.63
CA THR A 583 -11.67 14.38 -3.38
C THR A 583 -10.50 14.19 -2.41
N PRO A 584 -9.31 13.85 -2.90
CA PRO A 584 -8.08 13.83 -2.08
C PRO A 584 -7.73 15.18 -1.47
N PHE A 585 -8.27 16.27 -2.01
CA PHE A 585 -8.04 17.62 -1.52
C PHE A 585 -8.86 17.98 -0.26
N ALA A 586 -9.77 17.11 0.19
CA ALA A 586 -10.66 17.40 1.33
C ALA A 586 -9.92 17.66 2.66
N SER A 587 -8.74 17.07 2.84
CA SER A 587 -7.91 17.18 4.04
C SER A 587 -6.76 18.18 3.90
N LEU A 588 -6.72 18.94 2.81
CA LEU A 588 -5.68 19.94 2.61
C LEU A 588 -5.85 21.18 3.51
N PRO A 589 -4.82 22.03 3.64
CA PRO A 589 -4.93 23.26 4.42
C PRO A 589 -6.16 24.11 4.06
N PRO A 590 -6.75 24.82 5.04
CA PRO A 590 -7.98 25.60 4.81
C PRO A 590 -7.79 26.78 3.84
N SER A 591 -6.55 27.16 3.54
CA SER A 591 -6.22 28.15 2.52
C SER A 591 -4.76 28.04 2.11
N ILE A 592 -4.45 28.33 0.85
CA ILE A 592 -3.09 28.39 0.31
C ILE A 592 -2.67 29.83 -0.01
N PRO A 593 -1.41 30.21 0.22
CA PRO A 593 -0.91 31.50 -0.22
C PRO A 593 -0.77 31.54 -1.75
N LEU A 594 -0.78 32.74 -2.32
CA LEU A 594 -0.31 32.93 -3.67
C LEU A 594 1.19 33.20 -3.64
N LEU A 595 1.97 32.40 -4.37
CA LEU A 595 3.38 32.71 -4.58
C LEU A 595 3.59 33.76 -5.67
N ASN A 596 4.76 34.38 -5.64
CA ASN A 596 5.17 35.29 -6.71
C ASN A 596 5.05 34.58 -8.07
N ALA A 597 4.70 35.33 -9.11
CA ALA A 597 4.47 34.83 -10.46
C ALA A 597 3.41 33.72 -10.66
N SER A 598 2.67 33.32 -9.63
CA SER A 598 1.55 32.37 -9.78
C SER A 598 0.45 32.88 -10.74
N ARG A 599 -0.15 31.97 -11.51
CA ARG A 599 -1.15 32.24 -12.56
C ARG A 599 -2.36 31.35 -12.44
N THR A 600 -3.49 31.94 -12.08
CA THR A 600 -4.74 31.24 -11.84
C THR A 600 -5.59 31.04 -13.07
N LEU A 601 -6.56 30.14 -12.97
CA LEU A 601 -7.64 30.01 -13.95
C LEU A 601 -8.80 30.89 -13.57
N LEU A 602 -9.44 31.52 -14.55
CA LEU A 602 -10.74 32.14 -14.38
C LEU A 602 -11.77 31.03 -14.14
N ALA A 603 -12.46 31.05 -13.00
CA ALA A 603 -13.37 29.96 -12.62
C ALA A 603 -14.51 29.78 -13.64
N SER A 604 -14.96 30.84 -14.30
CA SER A 604 -15.98 30.77 -15.36
C SER A 604 -15.49 30.17 -16.68
N SER A 605 -14.18 29.97 -16.84
CA SER A 605 -13.59 29.30 -18.01
C SER A 605 -13.43 27.80 -17.82
N LEU A 606 -13.61 27.31 -16.59
CA LEU A 606 -13.54 25.89 -16.27
C LEU A 606 -14.72 25.15 -16.95
N PRO A 607 -14.49 23.93 -17.49
CA PRO A 607 -15.59 23.14 -18.04
C PRO A 607 -16.59 22.74 -16.93
N PRO A 608 -17.86 22.44 -17.25
CA PRO A 608 -18.93 22.28 -16.26
C PRO A 608 -18.66 21.24 -15.15
N GLN A 609 -17.89 20.18 -15.46
CA GLN A 609 -17.53 19.13 -14.51
C GLN A 609 -16.31 19.45 -13.63
N ALA A 610 -15.59 20.54 -13.93
CA ALA A 610 -14.39 20.90 -13.21
C ALA A 610 -14.71 21.46 -11.82
N ARG A 611 -13.75 21.27 -10.92
CA ARG A 611 -13.82 21.63 -9.52
C ARG A 611 -12.74 22.65 -9.20
N ALA A 612 -13.15 23.88 -8.87
CA ALA A 612 -12.26 24.89 -8.32
C ALA A 612 -12.02 24.61 -6.83
N ILE A 613 -10.97 23.85 -6.53
CA ILE A 613 -10.63 23.34 -5.19
C ILE A 613 -10.21 24.48 -4.27
N TYR A 614 -9.30 25.33 -4.74
CA TYR A 614 -8.88 26.56 -4.06
C TYR A 614 -9.34 27.74 -4.88
N ARG A 615 -10.28 28.53 -4.35
CA ARG A 615 -11.02 29.54 -5.12
C ARG A 615 -11.14 30.85 -4.35
N SER A 616 -10.88 31.96 -5.03
CA SER A 616 -11.12 33.29 -4.51
C SER A 616 -12.48 33.81 -4.96
N VAL A 617 -13.37 34.12 -4.01
CA VAL A 617 -14.74 34.57 -4.30
C VAL A 617 -14.93 36.09 -4.08
N ALA A 618 -13.83 36.86 -4.09
CA ALA A 618 -13.86 38.26 -3.66
C ALA A 618 -14.72 39.19 -4.56
N ASP A 619 -14.86 38.87 -5.86
CA ASP A 619 -15.71 39.56 -6.85
C ASP A 619 -15.89 38.64 -8.09
N PRO A 620 -17.09 38.50 -8.71
CA PRO A 620 -17.33 37.73 -9.94
C PRO A 620 -16.40 38.04 -11.14
N VAL A 621 -15.78 39.22 -11.22
CA VAL A 621 -14.76 39.54 -12.24
C VAL A 621 -13.37 39.01 -11.87
N SER A 622 -13.17 38.72 -10.58
CA SER A 622 -11.93 38.23 -9.96
C SER A 622 -12.01 36.77 -9.49
N ASP A 623 -13.05 36.06 -9.91
CA ASP A 623 -13.35 34.71 -9.48
C ASP A 623 -12.34 33.73 -10.10
N THR A 624 -11.28 33.46 -9.35
CA THR A 624 -10.12 32.71 -9.82
C THR A 624 -9.88 31.46 -8.98
N ALA A 625 -9.41 30.42 -9.66
CA ALA A 625 -9.04 29.15 -9.05
C ALA A 625 -7.51 29.00 -9.02
N GLY A 626 -6.95 28.89 -7.80
CA GLY A 626 -5.54 28.59 -7.56
C GLY A 626 -5.21 27.11 -7.79
N VAL A 627 -6.18 26.22 -7.55
CA VAL A 627 -6.09 24.80 -7.91
C VAL A 627 -7.43 24.36 -8.49
N SER A 628 -7.38 23.69 -9.63
CA SER A 628 -8.56 23.12 -10.28
C SER A 628 -8.34 21.65 -10.61
N ALA A 629 -9.36 20.83 -10.37
CA ALA A 629 -9.40 19.43 -10.80
C ALA A 629 -10.46 19.27 -11.89
N ILE A 630 -10.05 18.83 -13.07
CA ILE A 630 -10.88 18.71 -14.27
C ILE A 630 -10.99 17.22 -14.62
N PRO A 631 -12.15 16.58 -14.42
CA PRO A 631 -12.36 15.21 -14.86
C PRO A 631 -12.32 15.10 -16.39
N VAL A 632 -11.57 14.12 -16.90
CA VAL A 632 -11.45 13.82 -18.34
C VAL A 632 -11.50 12.31 -18.56
N GLY A 633 -12.60 11.82 -19.13
CA GLY A 633 -12.82 10.38 -19.23
C GLY A 633 -12.79 9.72 -17.85
N ASN A 634 -11.91 8.72 -17.68
CA ASN A 634 -11.67 8.06 -16.39
C ASN A 634 -10.56 8.71 -15.55
N GLY A 635 -9.85 9.71 -16.08
CA GLY A 635 -8.72 10.36 -15.41
C GLY A 635 -8.97 11.83 -15.10
N TRP A 636 -7.88 12.54 -14.80
CA TRP A 636 -7.93 13.91 -14.31
C TRP A 636 -6.83 14.79 -14.88
N VAL A 637 -7.19 16.05 -15.14
CA VAL A 637 -6.23 17.15 -15.24
C VAL A 637 -6.28 17.96 -13.95
N VAL A 638 -5.16 18.09 -13.27
CA VAL A 638 -4.99 18.98 -12.12
C VAL A 638 -4.17 20.19 -12.54
N PHE A 639 -4.79 21.36 -12.53
CA PHE A 639 -4.09 22.62 -12.80
C PHE A 639 -3.74 23.29 -11.47
N ILE A 640 -2.46 23.61 -11.29
CA ILE A 640 -1.95 24.27 -10.09
C ILE A 640 -1.35 25.61 -10.54
N ALA A 641 -1.87 26.71 -10.02
CA ALA A 641 -1.46 28.06 -10.42
C ALA A 641 -0.04 28.45 -9.98
N TRP A 642 0.66 27.56 -9.32
CA TRP A 642 1.82 27.83 -8.47
C TRP A 642 3.10 27.89 -9.30
N ASP A 643 4.00 28.82 -8.96
CA ASP A 643 5.38 28.86 -9.45
C ASP A 643 6.33 28.17 -8.45
N ALA A 644 6.98 27.06 -8.86
CA ALA A 644 7.85 26.27 -7.99
C ALA A 644 9.25 26.91 -7.77
N PHE A 645 9.42 28.18 -8.14
CA PHE A 645 10.63 28.96 -7.90
C PHE A 645 11.00 28.96 -6.40
N ASN A 646 12.24 28.56 -6.11
CA ASN A 646 12.83 28.52 -4.76
C ASN A 646 12.05 27.68 -3.73
N ALA A 647 11.24 26.71 -4.17
CA ALA A 647 10.54 25.78 -3.29
C ALA A 647 11.51 24.82 -2.58
N ALA A 648 11.23 24.54 -1.29
CA ALA A 648 11.92 23.49 -0.54
C ALA A 648 11.73 22.11 -1.21
N PRO A 649 12.68 21.17 -1.09
CA PRO A 649 13.84 21.18 -0.20
C PRO A 649 15.11 21.85 -0.76
N ILE A 650 15.16 22.22 -2.05
CA ILE A 650 16.35 22.87 -2.64
C ILE A 650 16.39 24.35 -2.24
N GLY A 651 15.26 25.05 -2.36
CA GLY A 651 15.12 26.46 -2.01
C GLY A 651 14.77 26.73 -0.55
N ALA A 652 14.73 28.01 -0.18
CA ALA A 652 14.45 28.46 1.19
C ALA A 652 12.95 28.64 1.48
N ILE A 653 12.09 28.56 0.47
CA ILE A 653 10.64 28.74 0.63
C ILE A 653 10.06 27.38 1.07
N VAL A 654 10.02 27.16 2.39
CA VAL A 654 9.21 26.12 3.03
C VAL A 654 7.77 26.61 3.00
N ASP A 655 7.05 26.34 1.92
CA ASP A 655 5.66 26.78 1.78
C ASP A 655 4.70 25.60 1.65
N GLN A 656 3.41 25.88 1.68
CA GLN A 656 2.32 24.92 1.58
C GLN A 656 2.29 24.13 0.25
N THR A 657 3.23 24.35 -0.69
CA THR A 657 3.51 23.41 -1.78
C THR A 657 3.82 22.04 -1.21
N ASP A 658 4.51 21.99 -0.08
CA ASP A 658 4.78 20.78 0.70
C ASP A 658 3.47 20.12 1.15
N ALA A 659 2.47 20.89 1.58
CA ALA A 659 1.17 20.38 1.99
C ALA A 659 0.28 19.96 0.80
N ILE A 660 0.35 20.67 -0.33
CA ILE A 660 -0.36 20.29 -1.56
C ILE A 660 0.25 19.03 -2.14
N VAL A 661 1.59 18.93 -2.26
CA VAL A 661 2.25 17.73 -2.77
C VAL A 661 2.10 16.56 -1.80
N ALA A 662 2.19 16.78 -0.48
CA ALA A 662 1.88 15.74 0.52
C ALA A 662 0.43 15.25 0.46
N GLY A 663 -0.53 16.13 0.13
CA GLY A 663 -1.94 15.78 0.00
C GLY A 663 -2.37 15.37 -1.41
N LEU A 664 -1.51 15.58 -2.42
CA LEU A 664 -1.54 14.85 -3.68
C LEU A 664 -1.09 13.42 -3.38
N SER A 665 -1.89 12.67 -2.62
CA SER A 665 -1.81 11.21 -2.69
C SER A 665 -2.18 10.87 -4.13
N LEU A 666 -1.16 10.66 -4.96
CA LEU A 666 -1.30 10.40 -6.39
C LEU A 666 -2.06 9.09 -6.62
N THR A 667 -2.15 8.24 -5.60
CA THR A 667 -2.99 7.04 -5.53
C THR A 667 -4.46 7.30 -5.19
N ALA A 668 -4.81 8.44 -4.57
CA ALA A 668 -6.18 8.75 -4.15
C ALA A 668 -7.01 9.57 -5.15
N LEU A 669 -6.37 10.27 -6.09
CA LEU A 669 -7.03 11.02 -7.19
C LEU A 669 -7.59 10.08 -8.25
#